data_AF-A0A9X7A5Y8-F1
#
_entry.id   AF-A0A9X7A5Y8-F1
#
_cell.length_a   1.000
_cell.length_b   1.000
_cell.length_c   1.000
_cell.angle_alpha   90.00
_cell.angle_beta   90.00
_cell.angle_gamma   90.00
#
_symmetry.space_group_name_H-M   'P 1'
#
loop_
_entity.id
_entity.type
_entity.pdbx_description
1 polymer ?
#
loop_
_entity_poly.entity_id
_entity_poly.type
_entity_poly.pdbx_seq_one_letter_code
_entity_poly.pdbx_strand_id
1 'polypeptide(L)'
;MPIKKTHDEFVIDVFNLVGNEFEIIGQYKGTKTKIEIKHITCNRHFQKIPYDFLKSGKCPLCSGNMKKNQEQFVKEIFELVGSEFSVISQYKNRKTKVQMKHHNCGEIISITPNDFLRGNRCRKCGIKNRVEKQIKTHYQFLEEVFHLVGNEYEVLSKYVSTETKVEIKHTKCGAIYLTSPHSFLSGTRCKKCFNEKMAKKYTKLHEQFVSEVAMKVGSEYDVLSQYEKSNKKVQLRHNSCGEIISINPNEFLRGQGCKKCGRKRAAEKNTKTHETFIEEVNQLFHGEYEVLGEYKNNRTKIKMKHIVCGYEFDVLPSNILFGSRCYNCASNSNKGHEQFEKEVFALVGNEFEIVGKYVNNNTPIEMNHTKCNRMIKVSPSYFLHKSQQCKLCLLDQRSISHEEFVDKIYKIVNDEYEVLSKYKNTFTKVTLKHTICNNLIDVNPGDFLKGSRCIKCSGKAKKTQEEFLAEVYKLVGNEYEVISEYKNALTKIDMKHNTCGYLFSIVPNSFLNGTRCIKCLASKGEKAINKWLDENRIKYIKEYRFDDCKYKKTLPFDFAIFLENHLLLLIEYQGIQHYEVYFKYKYDKEKGEKNLKGVQKRDQIKRDYCQANNIRLLEIPYWDFKNIDQILNKELLSTTLTKGLGEFF
;
A
#
# COMPACT_ATOMS: atom_id res chain seq x y z
N MET A 1 -35.72 -80.89 3.47
CA MET A 1 -35.94 -80.10 2.23
C MET A 1 -36.90 -78.98 2.57
N PRO A 2 -36.64 -77.70 2.25
CA PRO A 2 -37.64 -76.65 2.50
C PRO A 2 -38.89 -76.96 1.67
N ILE A 3 -40.04 -77.01 2.35
CA ILE A 3 -41.35 -77.31 1.76
C ILE A 3 -41.61 -76.28 0.65
N LYS A 4 -41.98 -76.76 -0.55
CA LYS A 4 -42.29 -75.91 -1.69
C LYS A 4 -43.65 -75.25 -1.42
N LYS A 5 -43.66 -73.91 -1.25
CA LYS A 5 -44.88 -73.13 -1.05
C LYS A 5 -45.91 -73.37 -2.16
N THR A 6 -47.20 -73.29 -1.83
CA THR A 6 -48.28 -73.25 -2.83
C THR A 6 -48.37 -71.87 -3.49
N HIS A 7 -49.16 -71.75 -4.56
CA HIS A 7 -49.37 -70.45 -5.22
C HIS A 7 -50.07 -69.45 -4.29
N ASP A 8 -51.10 -69.90 -3.58
CA ASP A 8 -51.88 -69.05 -2.68
C ASP A 8 -51.05 -68.57 -1.49
N GLU A 9 -50.19 -69.44 -0.93
CA GLU A 9 -49.22 -69.05 0.12
C GLU A 9 -48.26 -67.95 -0.37
N PHE A 10 -47.78 -68.02 -1.61
CA PHE A 10 -46.93 -66.98 -2.19
C PHE A 10 -47.68 -65.66 -2.41
N VAL A 11 -48.93 -65.70 -2.86
CA VAL A 11 -49.76 -64.49 -3.03
C VAL A 11 -50.04 -63.84 -1.68
N ILE A 12 -50.31 -64.62 -0.63
CA ILE A 12 -50.48 -64.14 0.74
C ILE A 12 -49.19 -63.49 1.26
N ASP A 13 -48.02 -64.10 1.03
CA ASP A 13 -46.74 -63.50 1.42
C ASP A 13 -46.47 -62.16 0.73
N VAL A 14 -46.83 -62.04 -0.55
CA VAL A 14 -46.71 -60.78 -1.30
C VAL A 14 -47.65 -59.73 -0.70
N PHE A 15 -48.91 -60.09 -0.46
CA PHE A 15 -49.89 -59.18 0.16
C PHE A 15 -49.42 -58.73 1.54
N ASN A 16 -48.87 -59.61 2.36
CA ASN A 16 -48.34 -59.26 3.68
C ASN A 16 -47.12 -58.32 3.60
N LEU A 17 -46.33 -58.39 2.52
CA LEU A 17 -45.12 -57.58 2.35
C LEU A 17 -45.41 -56.17 1.82
N VAL A 18 -46.28 -56.05 0.82
CA VAL A 18 -46.51 -54.81 0.05
C VAL A 18 -47.99 -54.41 -0.08
N GLY A 19 -48.90 -55.13 0.58
CA GLY A 19 -50.34 -54.88 0.50
C GLY A 19 -50.89 -55.05 -0.92
N ASN A 20 -51.84 -54.18 -1.29
CA ASN A 20 -52.45 -54.13 -2.62
C ASN A 20 -51.60 -53.39 -3.67
N GLU A 21 -50.32 -53.13 -3.41
CA GLU A 21 -49.49 -52.35 -4.34
C GLU A 21 -49.15 -53.15 -5.62
N PHE A 22 -49.18 -54.49 -5.55
CA PHE A 22 -48.82 -55.38 -6.65
C PHE A 22 -49.86 -56.48 -6.87
N GLU A 23 -50.07 -56.83 -8.14
CA GLU A 23 -50.96 -57.90 -8.60
C GLU A 23 -50.11 -59.02 -9.21
N ILE A 24 -50.27 -60.25 -8.74
CA ILE A 24 -49.58 -61.43 -9.27
C ILE A 24 -50.38 -61.98 -10.44
N ILE A 25 -49.82 -61.92 -11.64
CA ILE A 25 -50.50 -62.34 -12.87
C ILE A 25 -50.12 -63.77 -13.26
N GLY A 26 -48.84 -64.12 -13.08
CA GLY A 26 -48.34 -65.46 -13.43
C GLY A 26 -48.60 -66.49 -12.33
N GLN A 27 -48.62 -67.78 -12.70
CA GLN A 27 -48.72 -68.88 -11.73
C GLN A 27 -47.36 -69.19 -11.08
N TYR A 28 -47.33 -69.38 -9.77
CA TYR A 28 -46.11 -69.71 -9.03
C TYR A 28 -45.70 -71.17 -9.24
N LYS A 29 -44.53 -71.39 -9.85
CA LYS A 29 -43.99 -72.73 -10.15
C LYS A 29 -42.81 -73.14 -9.24
N GLY A 30 -42.26 -72.21 -8.47
CA GLY A 30 -41.15 -72.42 -7.54
C GLY A 30 -40.35 -71.15 -7.24
N THR A 31 -39.49 -71.20 -6.22
CA THR A 31 -38.80 -70.01 -5.67
C THR A 31 -37.81 -69.34 -6.62
N LYS A 32 -37.27 -70.09 -7.59
CA LYS A 32 -36.25 -69.64 -8.55
C LYS A 32 -36.77 -69.41 -9.97
N THR A 33 -38.04 -69.71 -10.24
CA THR A 33 -38.64 -69.55 -11.57
C THR A 33 -39.32 -68.19 -11.64
N LYS A 34 -39.03 -67.39 -12.67
CA LYS A 34 -39.60 -66.04 -12.83
C LYS A 34 -41.13 -66.10 -12.91
N ILE A 35 -41.79 -65.18 -12.21
CA ILE A 35 -43.24 -64.97 -12.22
C ILE A 35 -43.54 -63.57 -12.76
N GLU A 36 -44.68 -63.42 -13.42
CA GLU A 36 -45.14 -62.13 -13.93
C GLU A 36 -45.96 -61.40 -12.86
N ILE A 37 -45.58 -60.15 -12.61
CA ILE A 37 -46.15 -59.28 -11.57
C ILE A 37 -46.46 -57.93 -12.21
N LYS A 38 -47.60 -57.35 -11.86
CA LYS A 38 -47.99 -56.00 -12.22
C LYS A 38 -47.93 -55.08 -11.01
N HIS A 39 -47.32 -53.92 -11.16
CA HIS A 39 -47.34 -52.87 -10.13
C HIS A 39 -48.52 -51.96 -10.38
N ILE A 40 -49.48 -51.90 -9.44
CA ILE A 40 -50.75 -51.20 -9.63
C ILE A 40 -50.52 -49.70 -9.81
N THR A 41 -49.62 -49.10 -9.03
CA THR A 41 -49.37 -47.65 -9.05
C THR A 41 -48.78 -47.15 -10.37
N CYS A 42 -47.88 -47.91 -11.02
CA CYS A 42 -47.33 -47.52 -12.32
C CYS A 42 -47.99 -48.22 -13.52
N ASN A 43 -48.93 -49.14 -13.27
CA ASN A 43 -49.66 -49.94 -14.26
C ASN A 43 -48.77 -50.68 -15.27
N ARG A 44 -47.60 -51.17 -14.86
CA ARG A 44 -46.65 -51.91 -15.72
C ARG A 44 -46.42 -53.33 -15.22
N HIS A 45 -46.19 -54.23 -16.18
CA HIS A 45 -45.93 -55.65 -15.96
C HIS A 45 -44.43 -55.91 -16.03
N PHE A 46 -43.91 -56.80 -15.19
CA PHE A 46 -42.52 -57.24 -15.23
C PHE A 46 -42.38 -58.67 -14.71
N GLN A 47 -41.33 -59.36 -15.15
CA GLN A 47 -41.00 -60.70 -14.67
C GLN A 47 -39.90 -60.64 -13.61
N LYS A 48 -40.09 -61.32 -12.48
CA LYS A 48 -39.09 -61.37 -11.40
C LYS A 48 -39.08 -62.72 -10.70
N ILE A 49 -37.94 -63.08 -10.11
CA ILE A 49 -37.82 -64.30 -9.32
C ILE A 49 -38.57 -64.10 -7.99
N PRO A 50 -39.51 -64.99 -7.61
CA PRO A 50 -40.30 -64.90 -6.37
C PRO A 50 -39.48 -64.64 -5.11
N TYR A 51 -38.37 -65.37 -4.93
CA TYR A 51 -37.47 -65.18 -3.78
C TYR A 51 -36.88 -63.76 -3.71
N ASP A 52 -36.44 -63.21 -4.84
CA ASP A 52 -35.86 -61.86 -4.90
C ASP A 52 -36.92 -60.77 -4.74
N PHE A 53 -38.14 -61.04 -5.20
CA PHE A 53 -39.26 -60.13 -5.01
C PHE A 53 -39.64 -60.03 -3.53
N LEU A 54 -39.78 -61.16 -2.83
CA LEU A 54 -40.08 -61.17 -1.39
C LEU A 54 -38.98 -60.53 -0.53
N LYS A 55 -37.72 -60.54 -0.99
CA LYS A 55 -36.64 -59.81 -0.30
C LYS A 55 -36.67 -58.29 -0.51
N SER A 56 -37.12 -57.83 -1.68
CA SER A 56 -36.95 -56.43 -2.08
C SER A 56 -38.23 -55.60 -2.02
N GLY A 57 -39.41 -56.21 -2.23
CA GLY A 57 -40.72 -55.55 -2.20
C GLY A 57 -40.86 -54.37 -3.16
N LYS A 58 -39.97 -54.24 -4.16
CA LYS A 58 -39.84 -53.04 -5.00
C LYS A 58 -40.08 -53.35 -6.46
N CYS A 59 -40.87 -52.49 -7.11
CA CYS A 59 -41.02 -52.47 -8.56
C CYS A 59 -39.67 -52.09 -9.20
N PRO A 60 -39.06 -52.94 -10.04
CA PRO A 60 -37.77 -52.63 -10.68
C PRO A 60 -37.85 -51.44 -11.64
N LEU A 61 -39.05 -51.09 -12.11
CA LEU A 61 -39.28 -49.94 -12.99
C LEU A 61 -39.41 -48.62 -12.20
N CYS A 62 -39.85 -48.67 -10.95
CA CYS A 62 -40.01 -47.48 -10.09
C CYS A 62 -38.80 -47.25 -9.17
N SER A 63 -38.13 -48.31 -8.73
CA SER A 63 -37.03 -48.25 -7.74
C SER A 63 -35.64 -47.97 -8.34
N GLY A 64 -35.53 -47.82 -9.66
CA GLY A 64 -34.32 -47.39 -10.35
C GLY A 64 -34.59 -46.22 -11.32
N ASN A 65 -34.19 -44.99 -10.93
CA ASN A 65 -34.02 -43.80 -11.79
C ASN A 65 -34.85 -43.75 -13.09
N MET A 66 -36.16 -43.54 -12.99
CA MET A 66 -36.91 -43.01 -14.13
C MET A 66 -36.39 -41.60 -14.48
N LYS A 67 -35.88 -41.42 -15.70
CA LYS A 67 -35.51 -40.08 -16.22
C LYS A 67 -36.79 -39.25 -16.33
N LYS A 68 -36.90 -38.17 -15.55
CA LYS A 68 -37.98 -37.18 -15.72
C LYS A 68 -37.99 -36.67 -17.15
N ASN A 69 -39.16 -36.50 -17.73
CA ASN A 69 -39.29 -35.82 -19.02
C ASN A 69 -39.29 -34.29 -18.82
N GLN A 70 -39.25 -33.53 -19.92
CA GLN A 70 -39.19 -32.07 -19.89
C GLN A 70 -40.33 -31.45 -19.05
N GLU A 71 -41.57 -31.90 -19.29
CA GLU A 71 -42.76 -31.34 -18.63
C GLU A 71 -42.77 -31.60 -17.12
N GLN A 72 -42.40 -32.81 -16.70
CA GLN A 72 -42.29 -33.16 -15.28
C GLN A 72 -41.21 -32.34 -14.58
N PHE A 73 -40.11 -32.03 -15.27
CA PHE A 73 -39.07 -31.17 -14.71
C PHE A 73 -39.52 -29.71 -14.58
N VAL A 74 -40.19 -29.17 -15.60
CA VAL A 74 -40.75 -27.80 -15.54
C VAL A 74 -41.78 -27.68 -14.42
N LYS A 75 -42.66 -28.67 -14.27
CA LYS A 75 -43.65 -28.69 -13.19
C LYS A 75 -43.02 -28.73 -11.80
N GLU A 76 -41.97 -29.54 -11.60
CA GLU A 76 -41.23 -29.61 -10.32
C GLU A 76 -40.56 -28.27 -9.97
N ILE A 77 -40.00 -27.57 -10.96
CA ILE A 77 -39.43 -26.24 -10.73
C ILE A 77 -40.53 -25.25 -10.34
N PHE A 78 -41.66 -25.25 -11.04
CA PHE A 78 -42.79 -24.36 -10.75
C PHE A 78 -43.38 -24.63 -9.36
N GLU A 79 -43.52 -25.89 -8.95
CA GLU A 79 -43.98 -26.23 -7.59
C GLU A 79 -42.99 -25.77 -6.50
N LEU A 80 -41.69 -25.70 -6.80
CA LEU A 80 -40.65 -25.34 -5.83
C LEU A 80 -40.45 -23.83 -5.65
N VAL A 81 -40.54 -23.05 -6.73
CA VAL A 81 -40.24 -21.60 -6.71
C VAL A 81 -41.32 -20.74 -7.37
N GLY A 82 -42.46 -21.33 -7.71
CA GLY A 82 -43.54 -20.63 -8.41
C GLY A 82 -43.12 -20.11 -9.78
N SER A 83 -43.57 -18.89 -10.11
CA SER A 83 -43.24 -18.17 -11.34
C SER A 83 -41.91 -17.41 -11.28
N GLU A 84 -41.12 -17.56 -10.20
CA GLU A 84 -39.85 -16.84 -10.03
C GLU A 84 -38.80 -17.25 -11.08
N PHE A 85 -38.85 -18.51 -11.55
CA PHE A 85 -37.95 -19.04 -12.57
C PHE A 85 -38.70 -19.71 -13.72
N SER A 86 -38.20 -19.53 -14.94
CA SER A 86 -38.61 -20.31 -16.12
C SER A 86 -37.46 -21.14 -16.69
N VAL A 87 -37.77 -22.36 -17.12
CA VAL A 87 -36.80 -23.26 -17.77
C VAL A 87 -36.75 -22.92 -19.27
N ILE A 88 -35.57 -22.56 -19.77
CA ILE A 88 -35.39 -22.14 -21.18
C ILE A 88 -34.91 -23.30 -22.04
N SER A 89 -33.89 -24.03 -21.58
CA SER A 89 -33.28 -25.09 -22.39
C SER A 89 -33.88 -26.47 -22.08
N GLN A 90 -33.71 -27.41 -23.02
CA GLN A 90 -34.14 -28.80 -22.81
C GLN A 90 -33.40 -29.47 -21.64
N TYR A 91 -34.15 -30.15 -20.80
CA TYR A 91 -33.71 -31.01 -19.71
C TYR A 91 -33.29 -32.37 -20.26
N LYS A 92 -32.06 -32.78 -19.95
CA LYS A 92 -31.53 -34.10 -20.31
C LYS A 92 -31.51 -35.05 -19.12
N ASN A 93 -30.95 -34.59 -18.00
CA ASN A 93 -30.85 -35.35 -16.75
C ASN A 93 -30.48 -34.40 -15.59
N ARG A 94 -30.46 -34.92 -14.35
CA ARG A 94 -30.21 -34.12 -13.14
C ARG A 94 -28.81 -33.50 -13.03
N LYS A 95 -27.82 -34.03 -13.77
CA LYS A 95 -26.41 -33.64 -13.70
C LYS A 95 -25.99 -32.73 -14.85
N THR A 96 -26.73 -32.71 -15.96
CA THR A 96 -26.45 -31.83 -17.10
C THR A 96 -27.07 -30.46 -16.85
N LYS A 97 -26.29 -29.40 -17.10
CA LYS A 97 -26.75 -28.02 -16.88
C LYS A 97 -27.93 -27.68 -17.78
N VAL A 98 -28.88 -26.94 -17.21
CA VAL A 98 -30.05 -26.38 -17.87
C VAL A 98 -30.01 -24.86 -17.72
N GLN A 99 -30.40 -24.13 -18.76
CA GLN A 99 -30.56 -22.69 -18.71
C GLN A 99 -31.94 -22.34 -18.15
N MET A 100 -31.94 -21.48 -17.13
CA MET A 100 -33.15 -21.02 -16.46
C MET A 100 -33.12 -19.49 -16.35
N LYS A 101 -34.23 -18.82 -16.61
CA LYS A 101 -34.37 -17.37 -16.46
C LYS A 101 -34.94 -17.05 -15.09
N HIS A 102 -34.29 -16.17 -14.34
CA HIS A 102 -34.84 -15.59 -13.11
C HIS A 102 -35.64 -14.34 -13.45
N HIS A 103 -36.95 -14.34 -13.19
CA HIS A 103 -37.82 -13.24 -13.63
C HIS A 103 -37.59 -11.94 -12.86
N ASN A 104 -37.18 -12.02 -11.58
CA ASN A 104 -37.00 -10.81 -10.75
C ASN A 104 -35.77 -9.98 -11.14
N CYS A 105 -34.68 -10.60 -11.61
CA CYS A 105 -33.47 -9.87 -12.03
C CYS A 105 -33.14 -9.99 -13.51
N GLY A 106 -33.93 -10.74 -14.28
CA GLY A 106 -33.78 -10.96 -15.72
C GLY A 106 -32.61 -11.88 -16.12
N GLU A 107 -31.84 -12.39 -15.16
CA GLU A 107 -30.63 -13.16 -15.41
C GLU A 107 -30.92 -14.58 -15.92
N ILE A 108 -30.19 -15.02 -16.95
CA ILE A 108 -30.23 -16.41 -17.43
C ILE A 108 -29.08 -17.16 -16.79
N ILE A 109 -29.39 -18.11 -15.90
CA ILE A 109 -28.40 -18.92 -15.19
C ILE A 109 -28.27 -20.30 -15.84
N SER A 110 -27.04 -20.80 -15.94
CA SER A 110 -26.76 -22.19 -16.35
C SER A 110 -26.38 -23.02 -15.13
N ILE A 111 -27.28 -23.87 -14.68
CA ILE A 111 -27.16 -24.63 -13.43
C ILE A 111 -27.59 -26.08 -13.62
N THR A 112 -27.01 -27.01 -12.85
CA THR A 112 -27.50 -28.39 -12.87
C THR A 112 -28.83 -28.46 -12.11
N PRO A 113 -29.81 -29.25 -12.59
CA PRO A 113 -31.06 -29.46 -11.87
C PRO A 113 -30.87 -29.92 -10.42
N ASN A 114 -29.86 -30.76 -10.15
CA ASN A 114 -29.57 -31.22 -8.79
C ASN A 114 -29.09 -30.08 -7.88
N ASP A 115 -28.21 -29.20 -8.38
CA ASP A 115 -27.73 -28.05 -7.60
C ASP A 115 -28.85 -27.04 -7.37
N PHE A 116 -29.71 -26.85 -8.38
CA PHE A 116 -30.90 -26.02 -8.23
C PHE A 116 -31.80 -26.58 -7.14
N LEU A 117 -32.16 -27.86 -7.15
CA LEU A 117 -33.02 -28.43 -6.09
C LEU A 117 -32.40 -28.34 -4.68
N ARG A 118 -31.07 -28.37 -4.56
CA ARG A 118 -30.34 -28.25 -3.28
C ARG A 118 -30.30 -26.85 -2.66
N GLY A 119 -30.85 -25.84 -3.31
CA GLY A 119 -30.91 -24.47 -2.76
C GLY A 119 -30.02 -23.46 -3.49
N ASN A 120 -29.20 -23.88 -4.46
CA ASN A 120 -28.40 -22.95 -5.24
C ASN A 120 -29.30 -22.25 -6.28
N ARG A 121 -29.68 -21.00 -6.00
CA ARG A 121 -30.54 -20.17 -6.86
C ARG A 121 -29.70 -19.09 -7.58
N CYS A 122 -30.32 -17.95 -7.89
CA CYS A 122 -29.65 -16.82 -8.52
C CYS A 122 -28.56 -16.21 -7.61
N ARG A 123 -27.29 -16.40 -7.99
CA ARG A 123 -26.13 -15.84 -7.27
C ARG A 123 -26.16 -14.31 -7.19
N LYS A 124 -26.62 -13.64 -8.24
CA LYS A 124 -26.70 -12.17 -8.32
C LYS A 124 -27.63 -11.60 -7.24
N CYS A 125 -28.84 -12.17 -7.11
CA CYS A 125 -29.78 -11.82 -6.05
C CYS A 125 -29.30 -12.29 -4.66
N GLY A 126 -28.66 -13.45 -4.57
CA GLY A 126 -28.05 -13.93 -3.32
C GLY A 126 -26.98 -13.00 -2.77
N ILE A 127 -26.14 -12.42 -3.65
CA ILE A 127 -25.13 -11.41 -3.27
C ILE A 127 -25.82 -10.11 -2.85
N LYS A 128 -26.78 -9.60 -3.63
CA LYS A 128 -27.50 -8.37 -3.33
C LYS A 128 -28.20 -8.43 -1.95
N ASN A 129 -28.93 -9.52 -1.67
CA ASN A 129 -29.59 -9.74 -0.38
C ASN A 129 -28.60 -9.89 0.79
N ARG A 130 -27.41 -10.47 0.57
CA ARG A 130 -26.37 -10.58 1.62
C ARG A 130 -25.74 -9.23 1.93
N VAL A 131 -25.51 -8.39 0.92
CA VAL A 131 -24.99 -7.03 1.09
C VAL A 131 -26.01 -6.15 1.81
N GLU A 132 -27.28 -6.19 1.43
CA GLU A 132 -28.35 -5.44 2.09
C GLU A 132 -28.54 -5.83 3.57
N LYS A 133 -28.38 -7.13 3.92
CA LYS A 133 -28.43 -7.59 5.32
C LYS A 133 -27.18 -7.25 6.16
N GLN A 134 -26.05 -6.90 5.54
CA GLN A 134 -24.79 -6.60 6.25
C GLN A 134 -24.56 -5.11 6.53
N ILE A 135 -25.31 -4.21 5.90
CA ILE A 135 -25.13 -2.77 6.08
C ILE A 135 -25.88 -2.34 7.34
N LYS A 136 -25.16 -2.27 8.47
CA LYS A 136 -25.68 -1.65 9.69
C LYS A 136 -25.99 -0.18 9.42
N THR A 137 -27.14 0.28 9.87
CA THR A 137 -27.45 1.72 9.83
C THR A 137 -26.66 2.47 10.90
N HIS A 138 -26.57 3.79 10.77
CA HIS A 138 -25.93 4.60 11.80
C HIS A 138 -26.60 4.43 13.17
N TYR A 139 -27.93 4.36 13.22
CA TYR A 139 -28.68 4.16 14.46
C TYR A 139 -28.42 2.79 15.11
N GLN A 140 -28.38 1.72 14.31
CA GLN A 140 -28.03 0.38 14.81
C GLN A 140 -26.62 0.35 15.41
N PHE A 141 -25.66 1.08 14.82
CA PHE A 141 -24.33 1.22 15.40
C PHE A 141 -24.35 2.01 16.71
N LEU A 142 -25.14 3.07 16.82
CA LEU A 142 -25.29 3.84 18.07
C LEU A 142 -25.89 2.99 19.19
N GLU A 143 -26.94 2.20 18.89
CA GLU A 143 -27.54 1.27 19.85
C GLU A 143 -26.54 0.23 20.34
N GLU A 144 -25.73 -0.36 19.44
CA GLU A 144 -24.68 -1.31 19.84
C GLU A 144 -23.62 -0.67 20.74
N VAL A 145 -23.19 0.55 20.44
CA VAL A 145 -22.27 1.30 21.31
C VAL A 145 -22.91 1.56 22.66
N PHE A 146 -24.17 2.02 22.70
CA PHE A 146 -24.89 2.28 23.93
C PHE A 146 -25.09 1.01 24.77
N HIS A 147 -25.46 -0.12 24.17
CA HIS A 147 -25.57 -1.39 24.88
C HIS A 147 -24.24 -1.88 25.44
N LEU A 148 -23.12 -1.56 24.78
CA LEU A 148 -21.79 -2.02 25.18
C LEU A 148 -21.15 -1.17 26.28
N VAL A 149 -21.32 0.16 26.25
CA VAL A 149 -20.62 1.10 27.15
C VAL A 149 -21.53 2.15 27.78
N GLY A 150 -22.85 2.10 27.53
CA GLY A 150 -23.82 3.09 28.02
C GLY A 150 -23.46 4.51 27.58
N ASN A 151 -23.56 5.44 28.53
CA ASN A 151 -23.23 6.86 28.34
C ASN A 151 -21.73 7.19 28.55
N GLU A 152 -20.85 6.19 28.62
CA GLU A 152 -19.42 6.42 28.80
C GLU A 152 -18.77 6.98 27.53
N TYR A 153 -19.34 6.71 26.35
CA TYR A 153 -18.83 7.19 25.07
C TYR A 153 -19.95 7.82 24.25
N GLU A 154 -19.60 8.91 23.57
CA GLU A 154 -20.48 9.69 22.70
C GLU A 154 -19.91 9.65 21.28
N VAL A 155 -20.68 9.12 20.32
CA VAL A 155 -20.27 9.05 18.91
C VAL A 155 -20.60 10.37 18.23
N LEU A 156 -19.58 11.09 17.74
CA LEU A 156 -19.74 12.43 17.16
C LEU A 156 -19.89 12.42 15.64
N SER A 157 -19.27 11.45 14.96
CA SER A 157 -19.35 11.34 13.49
C SER A 157 -20.28 10.22 13.05
N LYS A 158 -20.93 10.41 11.89
CA LYS A 158 -21.79 9.41 11.28
C LYS A 158 -21.04 8.12 10.92
N TYR A 159 -21.63 6.98 11.28
CA TYR A 159 -21.15 5.67 10.85
C TYR A 159 -21.46 5.45 9.36
N VAL A 160 -20.45 5.07 8.60
CA VAL A 160 -20.56 4.77 7.16
C VAL A 160 -20.30 3.29 6.89
N SER A 161 -19.22 2.74 7.47
CA SER A 161 -18.85 1.32 7.34
C SER A 161 -17.99 0.88 8.54
N THR A 162 -17.74 -0.42 8.67
CA THR A 162 -16.89 -0.98 9.73
C THR A 162 -15.43 -0.54 9.66
N GLU A 163 -14.96 -0.17 8.47
CA GLU A 163 -13.59 0.26 8.19
C GLU A 163 -13.41 1.77 8.30
N THR A 164 -14.47 2.53 7.97
CA THR A 164 -14.44 3.99 8.06
C THR A 164 -14.38 4.40 9.52
N LYS A 165 -13.31 5.11 9.88
CA LYS A 165 -13.12 5.59 11.25
C LYS A 165 -14.25 6.54 11.64
N VAL A 166 -14.74 6.36 12.86
CA VAL A 166 -15.70 7.24 13.51
C VAL A 166 -15.00 8.03 14.62
N GLU A 167 -15.39 9.29 14.76
CA GLU A 167 -15.00 10.16 15.85
C GLU A 167 -15.87 9.85 17.08
N ILE A 168 -15.20 9.49 18.18
CA ILE A 168 -15.85 9.15 19.44
C ILE A 168 -15.21 9.99 20.54
N LYS A 169 -16.05 10.49 21.43
CA LYS A 169 -15.69 11.23 22.63
C LYS A 169 -15.88 10.34 23.86
N HIS A 170 -14.85 10.21 24.68
CA HIS A 170 -14.97 9.57 25.98
C HIS A 170 -15.47 10.58 27.01
N THR A 171 -16.67 10.40 27.54
CA THR A 171 -17.36 11.41 28.38
C THR A 171 -16.60 11.68 29.68
N LYS A 172 -15.95 10.67 30.25
CA LYS A 172 -15.19 10.78 31.50
C LYS A 172 -13.94 11.65 31.42
N CYS A 173 -13.14 11.54 30.35
CA CYS A 173 -11.88 12.28 30.22
C CYS A 173 -11.90 13.39 29.16
N GLY A 174 -13.03 13.55 28.45
CA GLY A 174 -13.24 14.51 27.39
C GLY A 174 -12.44 14.26 26.11
N ALA A 175 -11.71 13.15 26.00
CA ALA A 175 -10.87 12.88 24.84
C ALA A 175 -11.72 12.53 23.62
N ILE A 176 -11.51 13.26 22.53
CA ILE A 176 -12.10 13.02 21.22
C ILE A 176 -11.04 12.36 20.34
N TYR A 177 -11.37 11.23 19.72
CA TYR A 177 -10.44 10.52 18.85
C TYR A 177 -11.14 9.69 17.78
N LEU A 178 -10.42 9.43 16.68
CA LEU A 178 -10.88 8.57 15.59
C LEU A 178 -10.56 7.10 15.90
N THR A 179 -11.55 6.23 15.76
CA THR A 179 -11.39 4.77 15.87
C THR A 179 -12.22 4.05 14.82
N SER A 180 -11.81 2.86 14.37
CA SER A 180 -12.69 2.05 13.54
C SER A 180 -13.83 1.48 14.41
N PRO A 181 -15.07 1.43 13.89
CA PRO A 181 -16.20 0.78 14.56
C PRO A 181 -15.90 -0.65 15.00
N HIS A 182 -15.22 -1.44 14.17
CA HIS A 182 -14.84 -2.81 14.52
C HIS A 182 -13.90 -2.87 15.72
N SER A 183 -12.84 -2.05 15.74
CA SER A 183 -11.86 -2.02 16.85
C SER A 183 -12.47 -1.51 18.15
N PHE A 184 -13.41 -0.56 18.06
CA PHE A 184 -14.16 -0.09 19.21
C PHE A 184 -15.04 -1.23 19.74
N LEU A 185 -15.88 -1.86 18.93
CA LEU A 185 -16.76 -2.93 19.43
C LEU A 185 -15.97 -4.14 19.99
N SER A 186 -14.79 -4.45 19.45
CA SER A 186 -13.96 -5.58 19.89
C SER A 186 -13.17 -5.35 21.20
N GLY A 187 -13.24 -4.15 21.79
CA GLY A 187 -12.70 -3.90 23.15
C GLY A 187 -11.59 -2.85 23.22
N THR A 188 -11.19 -2.23 22.10
CA THR A 188 -10.26 -1.09 22.16
C THR A 188 -11.01 0.15 22.64
N ARG A 189 -10.50 0.79 23.70
CA ARG A 189 -11.16 1.93 24.39
C ARG A 189 -10.23 3.15 24.45
N CYS A 190 -10.62 4.17 25.22
CA CYS A 190 -9.87 5.42 25.34
C CYS A 190 -8.42 5.21 25.77
N LYS A 191 -7.48 5.46 24.84
CA LYS A 191 -6.04 5.33 25.07
C LYS A 191 -5.53 6.30 26.13
N LYS A 192 -6.12 7.49 26.25
CA LYS A 192 -5.75 8.48 27.28
C LYS A 192 -5.97 7.91 28.68
N CYS A 193 -7.18 7.43 28.96
CA CYS A 193 -7.51 6.79 30.24
C CYS A 193 -6.71 5.52 30.50
N PHE A 194 -6.48 4.70 29.47
CA PHE A 194 -5.63 3.52 29.59
C PHE A 194 -4.20 3.90 30.00
N ASN A 195 -3.60 4.87 29.31
CA ASN A 195 -2.26 5.34 29.60
C ASN A 195 -2.14 5.99 30.98
N GLU A 196 -3.15 6.76 31.43
CA GLU A 196 -3.20 7.33 32.77
C GLU A 196 -3.30 6.25 33.85
N LYS A 197 -4.13 5.21 33.64
CA LYS A 197 -4.24 4.06 34.54
C LYS A 197 -2.94 3.27 34.60
N MET A 198 -2.28 3.05 33.46
CA MET A 198 -0.98 2.38 33.40
C MET A 198 0.13 3.23 34.04
N ALA A 199 0.15 4.54 33.80
CA ALA A 199 1.10 5.46 34.44
C ALA A 199 1.00 5.35 35.96
N LYS A 200 -0.20 5.50 36.54
CA LYS A 200 -0.41 5.36 38.00
C LYS A 200 -0.01 3.99 38.55
N LYS A 201 -0.18 2.92 37.77
CA LYS A 201 0.18 1.55 38.17
C LYS A 201 1.71 1.32 38.20
N TYR A 202 2.45 1.97 37.29
CA TYR A 202 3.86 1.68 37.05
C TYR A 202 4.82 2.80 37.46
N THR A 203 4.36 4.03 37.74
CA THR A 203 5.19 5.10 38.32
C THR A 203 5.34 4.89 39.82
N LYS A 204 6.57 4.63 40.25
CA LYS A 204 6.94 4.51 41.67
C LYS A 204 6.83 5.88 42.34
N LEU A 205 6.59 5.88 43.65
CA LEU A 205 6.75 7.10 44.46
C LEU A 205 8.23 7.47 44.60
N HIS A 206 8.52 8.74 44.87
CA HIS A 206 9.89 9.21 45.02
C HIS A 206 10.66 8.46 46.12
N GLU A 207 10.02 8.27 47.27
CA GLU A 207 10.59 7.54 48.42
C GLU A 207 10.94 6.09 48.06
N GLN A 208 10.06 5.40 47.33
CA GLN A 208 10.30 4.03 46.88
C GLN A 208 11.53 3.95 45.95
N PHE A 209 11.72 4.94 45.07
CA PHE A 209 12.91 5.02 44.22
C PHE A 209 14.18 5.26 45.03
N VAL A 210 14.15 6.15 46.04
CA VAL A 210 15.30 6.41 46.92
C VAL A 210 15.69 5.15 47.70
N SER A 211 14.71 4.42 48.25
CA SER A 211 14.96 3.15 48.94
C SER A 211 15.59 2.10 48.02
N GLU A 212 15.14 1.97 46.77
CA GLU A 212 15.74 1.02 45.81
C GLU A 212 17.18 1.37 45.44
N VAL A 213 17.49 2.66 45.29
CA VAL A 213 18.87 3.13 45.09
C VAL A 213 19.73 2.73 46.29
N ALA A 214 19.27 3.03 47.51
CA ALA A 214 19.99 2.67 48.73
C ALA A 214 20.18 1.16 48.90
N MET A 215 19.17 0.34 48.58
CA MET A 215 19.32 -1.13 48.63
C MET A 215 20.33 -1.66 47.61
N LYS A 216 20.44 -1.04 46.43
CA LYS A 216 21.30 -1.53 45.34
C LYS A 216 22.77 -1.14 45.52
N VAL A 217 23.03 0.11 45.93
CA VAL A 217 24.39 0.68 45.96
C VAL A 217 24.79 1.20 47.35
N GLY A 218 23.96 0.98 48.37
CA GLY A 218 24.21 1.47 49.73
C GLY A 218 24.30 3.00 49.77
N SER A 219 25.32 3.50 50.46
CA SER A 219 25.65 4.93 50.59
C SER A 219 26.58 5.45 49.47
N GLU A 220 26.78 4.71 48.39
CA GLU A 220 27.67 5.12 47.30
C GLU A 220 27.10 6.30 46.49
N TYR A 221 25.78 6.48 46.47
CA TYR A 221 25.10 7.56 45.75
C TYR A 221 24.01 8.24 46.58
N ASP A 222 23.95 9.58 46.47
CA ASP A 222 22.86 10.39 47.03
C ASP A 222 21.90 10.84 45.92
N VAL A 223 20.59 10.74 46.16
CA VAL A 223 19.55 11.23 45.23
C VAL A 223 19.31 12.72 45.49
N LEU A 224 19.63 13.60 44.53
CA LEU A 224 19.53 15.05 44.70
C LEU A 224 18.25 15.66 44.12
N SER A 225 17.69 15.06 43.07
CA SER A 225 16.48 15.58 42.41
C SER A 225 15.28 14.66 42.62
N GLN A 226 14.08 15.25 42.63
CA GLN A 226 12.83 14.50 42.72
C GLN A 226 12.66 13.52 41.55
N TYR A 227 12.23 12.30 41.87
CA TYR A 227 11.86 11.29 40.89
C TYR A 227 10.42 11.53 40.42
N GLU A 228 10.24 11.61 39.10
CA GLU A 228 8.91 11.72 38.50
C GLU A 228 8.50 10.43 37.78
N LYS A 229 9.38 9.89 36.93
CA LYS A 229 9.13 8.70 36.10
C LYS A 229 10.43 8.08 35.63
N SER A 230 10.37 6.80 35.28
CA SER A 230 11.55 5.96 34.97
C SER A 230 12.38 6.40 33.75
N ASN A 231 11.80 7.19 32.84
CA ASN A 231 12.45 7.72 31.64
C ASN A 231 12.79 9.22 31.73
N LYS A 232 12.52 9.88 32.86
CA LYS A 232 12.98 11.24 33.11
C LYS A 232 14.25 11.15 33.96
N LYS A 233 15.29 11.87 33.55
CA LYS A 233 16.58 11.84 34.24
C LYS A 233 16.46 12.38 35.66
N VAL A 234 17.15 11.72 36.58
CA VAL A 234 17.37 12.17 37.95
C VAL A 234 18.84 12.54 38.14
N GLN A 235 19.10 13.50 39.02
CA GLN A 235 20.43 13.89 39.45
C GLN A 235 20.83 13.05 40.67
N LEU A 236 21.95 12.35 40.55
CA LEU A 236 22.56 11.57 41.61
C LEU A 236 23.97 12.07 41.86
N ARG A 237 24.38 12.20 43.12
CA ARG A 237 25.77 12.47 43.48
C ARG A 237 26.48 11.15 43.72
N HIS A 238 27.63 10.94 43.09
CA HIS A 238 28.50 9.80 43.42
C HIS A 238 29.43 10.18 44.56
N ASN A 239 29.23 9.60 45.74
CA ASN A 239 29.87 10.07 46.98
C ASN A 239 31.38 9.86 46.98
N SER A 240 31.89 8.82 46.31
CA SER A 240 33.33 8.55 46.26
C SER A 240 34.13 9.49 45.34
N CYS A 241 33.51 10.11 44.33
CA CYS A 241 34.21 11.04 43.42
C CYS A 241 33.62 12.46 43.39
N GLY A 242 32.53 12.69 44.12
CA GLY A 242 31.82 13.98 44.20
C GLY A 242 31.01 14.37 42.96
N GLU A 243 31.05 13.58 41.88
CA GLU A 243 30.43 13.92 40.60
C GLU A 243 28.90 13.85 40.68
N ILE A 244 28.22 14.90 40.18
CA ILE A 244 26.77 14.90 40.01
C ILE A 244 26.45 14.41 38.60
N ILE A 245 25.79 13.26 38.51
CA ILE A 245 25.40 12.64 37.25
C ILE A 245 23.90 12.80 37.01
N SER A 246 23.53 13.11 35.76
CA SER A 246 22.14 13.11 35.30
C SER A 246 21.86 11.85 34.49
N ILE A 247 21.07 10.92 35.03
CA ILE A 247 20.86 9.58 34.47
C ILE A 247 19.40 9.15 34.56
N ASN A 248 18.95 8.30 33.64
CA ASN A 248 17.63 7.68 33.73
C ASN A 248 17.59 6.69 34.91
N PRO A 249 16.58 6.76 35.80
CA PRO A 249 16.41 5.85 36.93
C PRO A 249 16.57 4.36 36.60
N ASN A 250 15.94 3.89 35.51
CA ASN A 250 16.03 2.49 35.10
C ASN A 250 17.43 2.09 34.61
N GLU A 251 18.18 2.99 33.98
CA GLU A 251 19.55 2.71 33.52
C GLU A 251 20.48 2.60 34.73
N PHE A 252 20.30 3.47 35.71
CA PHE A 252 21.04 3.42 36.97
C PHE A 252 20.78 2.11 37.72
N LEU A 253 19.51 1.72 37.88
CA LEU A 253 19.13 0.46 38.51
C LEU A 253 19.55 -0.79 37.71
N ARG A 254 19.90 -0.66 36.42
CA ARG A 254 20.53 -1.75 35.64
C ARG A 254 22.06 -1.82 35.81
N GLY A 255 22.65 -0.93 36.59
CA GLY A 255 24.08 -0.92 36.90
C GLY A 255 24.89 0.15 36.16
N GLN A 256 24.26 1.07 35.42
CA GLN A 256 24.99 2.23 34.91
C GLN A 256 25.23 3.25 36.02
N GLY A 257 26.48 3.37 36.48
CA GLY A 257 26.88 4.36 37.48
C GLY A 257 27.66 5.54 36.89
N CYS A 258 28.50 6.13 37.73
CA CYS A 258 29.39 7.23 37.37
C CYS A 258 30.34 6.82 36.23
N LYS A 259 30.18 7.47 35.07
CA LYS A 259 31.01 7.21 33.88
C LYS A 259 32.49 7.54 34.10
N LYS A 260 32.80 8.53 34.94
CA LYS A 260 34.17 8.92 35.29
C LYS A 260 34.89 7.77 36.00
N CYS A 261 34.29 7.25 37.07
CA CYS A 261 34.82 6.11 37.82
C CYS A 261 34.75 4.80 37.03
N GLY A 262 33.73 4.60 36.20
CA GLY A 262 33.64 3.48 35.27
C GLY A 262 34.78 3.48 34.25
N ARG A 263 35.10 4.63 33.65
CA ARG A 263 36.23 4.79 32.71
C ARG A 263 37.57 4.59 33.39
N LYS A 264 37.77 5.09 34.62
CA LYS A 264 39.01 4.90 35.37
C LYS A 264 39.29 3.42 35.64
N ARG A 265 38.31 2.69 36.20
CA ARG A 265 38.42 1.23 36.42
C ARG A 265 38.62 0.44 35.12
N ALA A 266 37.92 0.82 34.05
CA ALA A 266 38.10 0.18 32.75
C ALA A 266 39.46 0.48 32.12
N ALA A 267 40.02 1.68 32.33
CA ALA A 267 41.37 2.01 31.90
C ALA A 267 42.38 1.15 32.66
N GLU A 268 42.33 1.13 33.99
CA GLU A 268 43.21 0.33 34.85
C GLU A 268 43.20 -1.17 34.49
N LYS A 269 42.02 -1.72 34.16
CA LYS A 269 41.89 -3.13 33.74
C LYS A 269 42.44 -3.42 32.33
N ASN A 270 42.36 -2.44 31.41
CA ASN A 270 42.70 -2.64 29.99
C ASN A 270 44.09 -2.11 29.62
N THR A 271 44.77 -1.37 30.50
CA THR A 271 46.15 -0.95 30.30
C THR A 271 47.09 -2.08 30.69
N LYS A 272 47.91 -2.51 29.71
CA LYS A 272 49.00 -3.47 29.93
C LYS A 272 50.11 -2.82 30.76
N THR A 273 50.97 -3.61 31.38
CA THR A 273 52.23 -3.08 31.95
C THR A 273 53.22 -2.77 30.83
N HIS A 274 54.28 -2.03 31.16
CA HIS A 274 55.31 -1.72 30.17
C HIS A 274 56.05 -2.98 29.69
N GLU A 275 56.34 -3.90 30.62
CA GLU A 275 57.06 -5.14 30.34
C GLU A 275 56.23 -6.06 29.44
N THR A 276 54.95 -6.25 29.77
CA THR A 276 54.03 -7.08 28.98
C THR A 276 53.83 -6.55 27.56
N PHE A 277 53.88 -5.23 27.37
CA PHE A 277 53.84 -4.65 26.02
C PHE A 277 55.11 -4.96 25.20
N ILE A 278 56.30 -4.88 25.82
CA ILE A 278 57.57 -5.18 25.14
C ILE A 278 57.63 -6.65 24.73
N GLU A 279 57.21 -7.57 25.60
CA GLU A 279 57.17 -9.01 25.31
C GLU A 279 56.29 -9.33 24.09
N GLU A 280 55.09 -8.73 24.00
CA GLU A 280 54.20 -8.95 22.86
C GLU A 280 54.76 -8.41 21.54
N VAL A 281 55.40 -7.23 21.56
CA VAL A 281 56.06 -6.68 20.37
C VAL A 281 57.19 -7.60 19.91
N ASN A 282 57.99 -8.12 20.83
CA ASN A 282 59.07 -9.05 20.53
C ASN A 282 58.55 -10.39 19.98
N GLN A 283 57.44 -10.91 20.51
CA GLN A 283 56.81 -12.11 19.99
C GLN A 283 56.25 -11.93 18.57
N LEU A 284 55.65 -10.78 18.27
CA LEU A 284 55.03 -10.50 16.96
C LEU A 284 56.06 -10.28 15.83
N PHE A 285 57.18 -9.65 16.16
CA PHE A 285 58.15 -9.20 15.16
C PHE A 285 59.56 -9.77 15.35
N HIS A 286 59.72 -10.76 16.22
CA HIS A 286 60.97 -11.50 16.45
C HIS A 286 62.19 -10.59 16.68
N GLY A 287 62.00 -9.48 17.39
CA GLY A 287 63.07 -8.53 17.70
C GLY A 287 63.43 -7.53 16.60
N GLU A 288 62.61 -7.35 15.56
CA GLU A 288 62.83 -6.32 14.52
C GLU A 288 62.60 -4.87 15.01
N TYR A 289 61.93 -4.68 16.15
CA TYR A 289 61.57 -3.37 16.69
C TYR A 289 62.07 -3.20 18.13
N GLU A 290 62.64 -2.04 18.40
CA GLU A 290 63.09 -1.60 19.72
C GLU A 290 62.14 -0.54 20.28
N VAL A 291 61.72 -0.69 21.54
CA VAL A 291 60.84 0.27 22.22
C VAL A 291 61.71 1.28 22.98
N LEU A 292 61.68 2.55 22.56
CA LEU A 292 62.53 3.61 23.14
C LEU A 292 61.78 4.47 24.19
N GLY A 293 60.45 4.46 24.18
CA GLY A 293 59.61 5.24 25.10
C GLY A 293 58.92 4.38 26.16
N GLU A 294 58.41 5.02 27.21
CA GLU A 294 57.60 4.37 28.24
C GLU A 294 56.16 4.14 27.75
N TYR A 295 55.63 2.93 27.98
CA TYR A 295 54.25 2.59 27.64
C TYR A 295 53.28 3.12 28.71
N LYS A 296 52.35 3.99 28.30
CA LYS A 296 51.29 4.52 29.18
C LYS A 296 49.94 3.84 28.97
N ASN A 297 49.53 3.69 27.71
CA ASN A 297 48.31 2.99 27.28
C ASN A 297 48.32 2.83 25.76
N ASN A 298 47.39 2.03 25.22
CA ASN A 298 47.29 1.76 23.78
C ASN A 298 46.94 2.96 22.89
N ARG A 299 46.60 4.12 23.46
CA ARG A 299 46.16 5.32 22.73
C ARG A 299 47.14 6.49 22.82
N THR A 300 48.20 6.34 23.61
CA THR A 300 49.26 7.34 23.74
C THR A 300 50.41 6.89 22.87
N LYS A 301 50.90 7.77 21.99
CA LYS A 301 52.01 7.42 21.11
C LYS A 301 53.24 7.08 21.94
N ILE A 302 53.94 6.03 21.53
CA ILE A 302 55.20 5.57 22.09
C ILE A 302 56.27 5.69 21.01
N LYS A 303 57.48 6.09 21.40
CA LYS A 303 58.62 6.16 20.48
C LYS A 303 59.20 4.77 20.29
N MET A 304 59.36 4.34 19.04
CA MET A 304 59.93 3.05 18.67
C MET A 304 60.95 3.23 17.55
N LYS A 305 61.87 2.28 17.44
CA LYS A 305 62.89 2.21 16.40
C LYS A 305 62.76 0.89 15.65
N HIS A 306 62.73 0.96 14.32
CA HIS A 306 62.84 -0.25 13.50
C HIS A 306 64.32 -0.56 13.28
N ILE A 307 64.80 -1.68 13.81
CA ILE A 307 66.24 -2.00 13.84
C ILE A 307 66.81 -2.13 12.43
N VAL A 308 66.05 -2.70 11.49
CA VAL A 308 66.51 -2.96 10.11
C VAL A 308 66.79 -1.68 9.32
N CYS A 309 65.94 -0.66 9.43
CA CYS A 309 66.11 0.59 8.68
C CYS A 309 66.61 1.77 9.53
N GLY A 310 66.80 1.57 10.84
CA GLY A 310 67.28 2.57 11.79
C GLY A 310 66.30 3.73 12.08
N TYR A 311 65.11 3.72 11.49
CA TYR A 311 64.16 4.84 11.60
C TYR A 311 63.43 4.84 12.96
N GLU A 312 63.47 6.00 13.63
CA GLU A 312 62.73 6.27 14.87
C GLU A 312 61.41 6.98 14.56
N PHE A 313 60.33 6.52 15.18
CA PHE A 313 59.00 7.07 14.95
C PHE A 313 58.07 6.92 16.13
N ASP A 314 57.11 7.84 16.23
CA ASP A 314 56.05 7.79 17.23
C ASP A 314 54.86 7.02 16.67
N VAL A 315 54.48 5.93 17.35
CA VAL A 315 53.40 5.05 16.92
C VAL A 315 52.42 4.78 18.06
N LEU A 316 51.16 4.53 17.73
CA LEU A 316 50.21 4.07 18.72
C LEU A 316 50.49 2.59 19.04
N PRO A 317 50.64 2.20 20.32
CA PRO A 317 50.90 0.82 20.70
C PRO A 317 49.85 -0.16 20.14
N SER A 318 48.58 0.26 20.04
CA SER A 318 47.54 -0.56 19.38
C SER A 318 47.89 -0.93 17.94
N ASN A 319 48.46 0.00 17.16
CA ASN A 319 48.70 -0.20 15.74
C ASN A 319 49.80 -1.23 15.50
N ILE A 320 50.85 -1.20 16.32
CA ILE A 320 51.95 -2.17 16.27
C ILE A 320 51.44 -3.56 16.66
N LEU A 321 50.66 -3.67 17.74
CA LEU A 321 50.08 -4.97 18.17
C LEU A 321 49.09 -5.54 17.14
N PHE A 322 48.42 -4.70 16.35
CA PHE A 322 47.57 -5.13 15.22
C PHE A 322 48.36 -5.46 13.93
N GLY A 323 49.69 -5.47 13.98
CA GLY A 323 50.54 -5.89 12.85
C GLY A 323 50.97 -4.77 11.91
N SER A 324 50.80 -3.50 12.28
CA SER A 324 51.30 -2.38 11.46
C SER A 324 52.83 -2.39 11.43
N ARG A 325 53.41 -2.28 10.23
CA ARG A 325 54.87 -2.25 10.01
C ARG A 325 55.38 -0.81 9.97
N CYS A 326 56.70 -0.64 10.03
CA CYS A 326 57.38 0.65 9.93
C CYS A 326 56.89 1.42 8.69
N TYR A 327 56.29 2.61 8.89
CA TYR A 327 55.82 3.46 7.79
C TYR A 327 56.95 3.82 6.83
N ASN A 328 58.18 4.00 7.32
CA ASN A 328 59.31 4.29 6.42
C ASN A 328 59.56 3.11 5.46
N CYS A 329 59.48 1.85 5.91
CA CYS A 329 59.61 0.68 5.04
C CYS A 329 58.36 0.41 4.19
N ALA A 330 57.16 0.71 4.69
CA ALA A 330 55.91 0.54 3.95
C ALA A 330 55.72 1.60 2.85
N SER A 331 56.19 2.84 3.10
CA SER A 331 56.09 3.98 2.19
C SER A 331 57.30 4.08 1.26
N ASN A 332 58.49 3.68 1.72
CA ASN A 332 59.64 3.42 0.86
C ASN A 332 59.65 1.96 0.39
N SER A 333 58.53 1.52 -0.19
CA SER A 333 58.59 0.72 -1.41
C SER A 333 58.80 1.65 -2.62
N ASN A 334 59.70 2.62 -2.50
CA ASN A 334 59.95 3.64 -3.51
C ASN A 334 60.73 3.01 -4.68
N LYS A 335 60.00 2.40 -5.61
CA LYS A 335 60.40 2.46 -7.00
C LYS A 335 60.24 3.92 -7.42
N GLY A 336 61.36 4.63 -7.61
CA GLY A 336 61.35 5.96 -8.22
C GLY A 336 60.75 5.90 -9.63
N HIS A 337 60.35 7.04 -10.20
CA HIS A 337 59.79 7.11 -11.55
C HIS A 337 60.69 6.39 -12.58
N GLU A 338 62.00 6.58 -12.47
CA GLU A 338 63.02 5.92 -13.30
C GLU A 338 63.03 4.38 -13.15
N GLN A 339 62.80 3.87 -11.94
CA GLN A 339 62.71 2.42 -11.70
C GLN A 339 61.43 1.83 -12.29
N PHE A 340 60.32 2.57 -12.27
CA PHE A 340 59.08 2.18 -12.93
C PHE A 340 59.22 2.17 -14.47
N GLU A 341 59.89 3.16 -15.05
CA GLU A 341 60.19 3.20 -16.50
C GLU A 341 61.03 2.00 -16.94
N LYS A 342 62.07 1.65 -16.18
CA LYS A 342 62.92 0.47 -16.46
C LYS A 342 62.12 -0.83 -16.42
N GLU A 343 61.16 -0.96 -15.52
CA GLU A 343 60.32 -2.17 -15.43
C GLU A 343 59.28 -2.28 -16.53
N VAL A 344 58.66 -1.16 -16.91
CA VAL A 344 57.77 -1.12 -18.08
C VAL A 344 58.56 -1.46 -19.34
N PHE A 345 59.74 -0.86 -19.54
CA PHE A 345 60.60 -1.16 -20.67
C PHE A 345 61.06 -2.64 -20.68
N ALA A 346 61.38 -3.22 -19.52
CA ALA A 346 61.74 -4.63 -19.44
C ALA A 346 60.58 -5.58 -19.80
N LEU A 347 59.33 -5.18 -19.55
CA LEU A 347 58.14 -6.00 -19.82
C LEU A 347 57.63 -5.88 -21.26
N VAL A 348 57.63 -4.67 -21.83
CA VAL A 348 56.97 -4.38 -23.12
C VAL A 348 57.86 -3.66 -24.13
N GLY A 349 59.13 -3.41 -23.80
CA GLY A 349 60.05 -2.64 -24.64
C GLY A 349 59.53 -1.25 -24.96
N ASN A 350 59.53 -0.90 -26.24
CA ASN A 350 59.04 0.38 -26.77
C ASN A 350 57.55 0.36 -27.15
N GLU A 351 56.79 -0.67 -26.75
CA GLU A 351 55.37 -0.74 -27.11
C GLU A 351 54.52 0.30 -26.36
N PHE A 352 54.95 0.71 -25.17
CA PHE A 352 54.29 1.75 -24.39
C PHE A 352 55.26 2.83 -23.94
N GLU A 353 54.88 4.08 -24.18
CA GLU A 353 55.61 5.27 -23.75
C GLU A 353 54.89 5.90 -22.55
N ILE A 354 55.62 6.21 -21.48
CA ILE A 354 55.06 6.81 -20.27
C ILE A 354 55.01 8.32 -20.46
N VAL A 355 53.82 8.92 -20.34
CA VAL A 355 53.61 10.37 -20.52
C VAL A 355 53.30 11.05 -19.17
N GLY A 356 52.61 10.35 -18.28
CA GLY A 356 52.28 10.84 -16.94
C GLY A 356 53.39 10.61 -15.92
N LYS A 357 53.37 11.38 -14.82
CA LYS A 357 54.29 11.17 -13.69
C LYS A 357 53.81 10.01 -12.80
N TYR A 358 54.75 9.15 -12.42
CA TYR A 358 54.47 8.08 -11.45
C TYR A 358 54.40 8.64 -10.03
N VAL A 359 53.32 8.30 -9.30
CA VAL A 359 53.10 8.73 -7.92
C VAL A 359 53.13 7.52 -6.96
N ASN A 360 52.37 6.48 -7.27
CA ASN A 360 52.35 5.22 -6.54
C ASN A 360 51.68 4.13 -7.40
N ASN A 361 51.65 2.89 -6.90
CA ASN A 361 51.13 1.73 -7.60
C ASN A 361 49.62 1.72 -7.90
N ASN A 362 48.84 2.55 -7.21
CA ASN A 362 47.38 2.57 -7.27
C ASN A 362 46.82 3.77 -8.03
N THR A 363 47.55 4.87 -8.11
CA THR A 363 47.15 6.07 -8.86
C THR A 363 47.31 5.82 -10.36
N PRO A 364 46.24 5.97 -11.19
CA PRO A 364 46.34 5.76 -12.63
C PRO A 364 47.33 6.71 -13.31
N ILE A 365 48.16 6.16 -14.21
CA ILE A 365 49.15 6.88 -15.01
C ILE A 365 48.73 6.91 -16.48
N GLU A 366 49.12 7.97 -17.19
CA GLU A 366 48.91 8.14 -18.62
C GLU A 366 50.08 7.55 -19.42
N MET A 367 49.77 6.67 -20.36
CA MET A 367 50.73 6.02 -21.25
C MET A 367 50.23 6.07 -22.70
N ASN A 368 51.13 6.27 -23.66
CA ASN A 368 50.85 6.16 -25.08
C ASN A 368 51.17 4.73 -25.57
N HIS A 369 50.25 4.07 -26.25
CA HIS A 369 50.53 2.78 -26.89
C HIS A 369 51.05 3.02 -28.31
N THR A 370 52.34 2.78 -28.55
CA THR A 370 53.02 3.18 -29.79
C THR A 370 52.45 2.51 -31.04
N LYS A 371 51.91 1.29 -30.91
CA LYS A 371 51.30 0.57 -32.03
C LYS A 371 49.99 1.18 -32.53
N CYS A 372 49.14 1.72 -31.64
CA CYS A 372 47.88 2.37 -32.04
C CYS A 372 47.90 3.89 -31.91
N ASN A 373 48.98 4.44 -31.35
CA ASN A 373 49.21 5.85 -31.06
C ASN A 373 48.07 6.51 -30.27
N ARG A 374 47.55 5.79 -29.26
CA ARG A 374 46.47 6.28 -28.39
C ARG A 374 46.92 6.34 -26.94
N MET A 375 46.48 7.41 -26.29
CA MET A 375 46.63 7.62 -24.85
C MET A 375 45.68 6.72 -24.06
N ILE A 376 46.23 5.99 -23.10
CA ILE A 376 45.48 5.16 -22.16
C ILE A 376 45.80 5.54 -20.71
N LYS A 377 44.80 5.41 -19.84
CA LYS A 377 44.95 5.54 -18.39
C LYS A 377 44.94 4.16 -17.76
N VAL A 378 46.02 3.80 -17.08
CA VAL A 378 46.18 2.47 -16.48
C VAL A 378 46.70 2.57 -15.05
N SER A 379 46.30 1.62 -14.20
CA SER A 379 46.90 1.47 -12.87
C SER A 379 48.29 0.83 -13.00
N PRO A 380 49.36 1.42 -12.41
CA PRO A 380 50.70 0.86 -12.49
C PRO A 380 50.82 -0.58 -11.96
N SER A 381 50.21 -0.89 -10.80
CA SER A 381 50.22 -2.27 -10.27
C SER A 381 49.54 -3.26 -11.20
N TYR A 382 48.40 -2.87 -11.78
CA TYR A 382 47.68 -3.73 -12.72
C TYR A 382 48.47 -3.97 -14.01
N PHE A 383 49.11 -2.92 -14.54
CA PHE A 383 49.90 -3.01 -15.76
C PHE A 383 51.15 -3.88 -15.57
N LEU A 384 51.83 -3.79 -14.43
CA LEU A 384 53.02 -4.60 -14.15
C LEU A 384 52.70 -6.08 -13.90
N HIS A 385 51.59 -6.39 -13.21
CA HIS A 385 51.37 -7.74 -12.68
C HIS A 385 50.20 -8.51 -13.32
N LYS A 386 49.28 -7.85 -14.02
CA LYS A 386 48.06 -8.52 -14.54
C LYS A 386 47.93 -8.52 -16.04
N SER A 387 48.11 -7.39 -16.71
CA SER A 387 47.93 -7.35 -18.17
C SER A 387 48.59 -6.13 -18.80
N GLN A 388 49.43 -6.40 -19.81
CA GLN A 388 50.12 -5.41 -20.62
C GLN A 388 49.42 -5.15 -21.98
N GLN A 389 48.27 -5.78 -22.21
CA GLN A 389 47.55 -5.62 -23.48
C GLN A 389 46.82 -4.28 -23.54
N CYS A 390 46.98 -3.55 -24.65
CA CYS A 390 46.17 -2.38 -24.93
C CYS A 390 44.72 -2.79 -25.16
N LYS A 391 43.84 -2.46 -24.22
CA LYS A 391 42.40 -2.78 -24.30
C LYS A 391 41.75 -2.17 -25.55
N LEU A 392 42.22 -1.02 -26.01
CA LEU A 392 41.69 -0.38 -27.22
C LEU A 392 42.04 -1.21 -28.48
N CYS A 393 43.26 -1.74 -28.56
CA CYS A 393 43.65 -2.64 -29.65
C CYS A 393 42.91 -3.97 -29.62
N LEU A 394 42.70 -4.55 -28.43
CA LEU A 394 41.94 -5.79 -28.27
C LEU A 394 40.47 -5.61 -28.68
N LEU A 395 39.91 -4.43 -28.45
CA LEU A 395 38.56 -4.07 -28.89
C LEU A 395 38.49 -3.85 -30.40
N ASP A 396 39.50 -3.19 -30.98
CA ASP A 396 39.57 -2.98 -32.43
C ASP A 396 39.73 -4.32 -33.18
N GLN A 397 40.47 -5.30 -32.63
CA GLN A 397 40.57 -6.66 -33.18
C GLN A 397 39.26 -7.47 -33.13
N ARG A 398 38.33 -7.10 -32.23
CA ARG A 398 37.00 -7.72 -32.11
C ARG A 398 35.91 -6.94 -32.85
N SER A 399 36.28 -5.80 -33.44
CA SER A 399 35.37 -4.92 -34.15
C SER A 399 35.30 -5.34 -35.62
N ILE A 400 34.08 -5.42 -36.14
CA ILE A 400 33.82 -5.64 -37.56
C ILE A 400 34.25 -4.43 -38.41
N SER A 401 34.38 -4.59 -39.73
CA SER A 401 34.70 -3.45 -40.60
C SER A 401 33.57 -2.42 -40.64
N HIS A 402 33.85 -1.22 -41.15
CA HIS A 402 32.80 -0.21 -41.32
C HIS A 402 31.73 -0.68 -42.31
N GLU A 403 32.15 -1.32 -43.40
CA GLU A 403 31.27 -1.89 -44.43
C GLU A 403 30.40 -3.01 -43.85
N GLU A 404 30.98 -3.91 -43.06
CA GLU A 404 30.23 -4.97 -42.36
C GLU A 404 29.24 -4.40 -41.33
N PHE A 405 29.58 -3.30 -40.67
CA PHE A 405 28.66 -2.61 -39.75
C PHE A 405 27.48 -1.99 -40.51
N VAL A 406 27.73 -1.31 -41.63
CA VAL A 406 26.68 -0.73 -42.48
C VAL A 406 25.76 -1.82 -43.03
N ASP A 407 26.32 -2.95 -43.50
CA ASP A 407 25.55 -4.11 -43.97
C ASP A 407 24.66 -4.71 -42.86
N LYS A 408 25.16 -4.81 -41.62
CA LYS A 408 24.34 -5.26 -40.48
C LYS A 408 23.20 -4.29 -40.15
N ILE A 409 23.42 -2.99 -40.25
CA ILE A 409 22.36 -1.99 -40.07
C ILE A 409 21.30 -2.18 -41.16
N TYR A 410 21.71 -2.23 -42.42
CA TYR A 410 20.81 -2.47 -43.55
C TYR A 410 20.01 -3.77 -43.40
N LYS A 411 20.62 -4.87 -42.97
CA LYS A 411 19.90 -6.13 -42.72
C LYS A 411 18.82 -6.05 -41.63
N ILE A 412 18.98 -5.16 -40.64
CA ILE A 412 18.04 -5.04 -39.51
C ILE A 412 16.93 -4.03 -39.80
N VAL A 413 17.26 -2.91 -40.43
CA VAL A 413 16.33 -1.77 -40.60
C VAL A 413 16.16 -1.31 -42.05
N ASN A 414 16.75 -2.03 -43.02
CA ASN A 414 16.73 -1.68 -44.44
C ASN A 414 17.17 -0.22 -44.67
N ASP A 415 16.44 0.54 -45.50
CA ASP A 415 16.68 1.96 -45.81
C ASP A 415 16.14 2.95 -44.75
N GLU A 416 15.69 2.48 -43.58
CA GLU A 416 15.11 3.36 -42.56
C GLU A 416 16.17 4.26 -41.88
N TYR A 417 17.44 3.83 -41.85
CA TYR A 417 18.53 4.59 -41.25
C TYR A 417 19.73 4.70 -42.19
N GLU A 418 20.24 5.92 -42.34
CA GLU A 418 21.44 6.24 -43.10
C GLU A 418 22.62 6.45 -42.13
N VAL A 419 23.72 5.73 -42.34
CA VAL A 419 24.93 5.84 -41.50
C VAL A 419 25.79 7.00 -42.01
N LEU A 420 25.93 8.06 -41.22
CA LEU A 420 26.66 9.28 -41.65
C LEU A 420 28.11 9.34 -41.15
N SER A 421 28.39 8.81 -39.95
CA SER A 421 29.73 8.83 -39.39
C SER A 421 30.43 7.48 -39.52
N LYS A 422 31.75 7.48 -39.72
CA LYS A 422 32.56 6.26 -39.80
C LYS A 422 32.51 5.47 -38.48
N TYR A 423 32.15 4.19 -38.57
CA TYR A 423 32.19 3.24 -37.46
C TYR A 423 33.64 2.95 -37.06
N LYS A 424 33.92 2.97 -35.76
CA LYS A 424 35.24 2.63 -35.19
C LYS A 424 35.13 1.34 -34.37
N ASN A 425 34.32 1.36 -33.32
CA ASN A 425 34.03 0.20 -32.48
C ASN A 425 32.62 0.29 -31.86
N THR A 426 32.23 -0.75 -31.12
CA THR A 426 30.88 -0.90 -30.55
C THR A 426 30.50 0.11 -29.47
N PHE A 427 31.49 0.84 -28.92
CA PHE A 427 31.32 1.77 -27.80
C PHE A 427 31.48 3.25 -28.21
N THR A 428 32.18 3.53 -29.31
CA THR A 428 32.20 4.86 -29.90
C THR A 428 30.89 5.13 -30.62
N LYS A 429 30.25 6.26 -30.29
CA LYS A 429 28.99 6.66 -30.92
C LYS A 429 29.14 6.84 -32.42
N VAL A 430 28.09 6.43 -33.14
CA VAL A 430 27.93 6.63 -34.57
C VAL A 430 26.69 7.49 -34.79
N THR A 431 26.84 8.53 -35.61
CA THR A 431 25.75 9.38 -36.05
C THR A 431 24.98 8.68 -37.17
N LEU A 432 23.70 8.43 -36.90
CA LEU A 432 22.73 7.90 -37.86
C LEU A 432 21.69 8.97 -38.16
N LYS A 433 21.19 8.98 -39.39
CA LYS A 433 20.05 9.79 -39.82
C LYS A 433 18.87 8.87 -40.02
N HIS A 434 17.80 9.10 -39.28
CA HIS A 434 16.54 8.37 -39.48
C HIS A 434 15.83 8.96 -40.70
N THR A 435 15.69 8.21 -41.79
CA THR A 435 15.21 8.73 -43.08
C THR A 435 13.74 9.18 -43.02
N ILE A 436 12.93 8.58 -42.15
CA ILE A 436 11.51 8.92 -41.97
C ILE A 436 11.31 10.28 -41.30
N CYS A 437 12.01 10.57 -40.20
CA CYS A 437 11.84 11.83 -39.46
C CYS A 437 12.98 12.85 -39.66
N ASN A 438 13.94 12.52 -40.52
CA ASN A 438 15.13 13.29 -40.83
C ASN A 438 15.99 13.67 -39.60
N ASN A 439 15.84 12.94 -38.50
CA ASN A 439 16.51 13.26 -37.24
C ASN A 439 17.89 12.62 -37.18
N LEU A 440 18.90 13.43 -36.84
CA LEU A 440 20.25 12.97 -36.53
C LEU A 440 20.29 12.44 -35.09
N ILE A 441 20.80 11.23 -34.91
CA ILE A 441 20.97 10.58 -33.61
C ILE A 441 22.38 10.03 -33.45
N ASP A 442 23.01 10.34 -32.32
CA ASP A 442 24.27 9.70 -31.93
C ASP A 442 23.95 8.48 -31.07
N VAL A 443 24.19 7.30 -31.62
CA VAL A 443 23.88 6.03 -30.96
C VAL A 443 25.14 5.23 -30.69
N ASN A 444 25.14 4.46 -29.60
CA ASN A 444 26.13 3.40 -29.44
C ASN A 444 25.79 2.27 -30.42
N PRO A 445 26.73 1.85 -31.29
CA PRO A 445 26.49 0.79 -32.27
C PRO A 445 25.96 -0.50 -31.64
N GLY A 446 26.51 -0.91 -30.49
CA GLY A 446 26.06 -2.11 -29.78
C GLY A 446 24.59 -2.05 -29.31
N ASP A 447 24.13 -0.89 -28.87
CA ASP A 447 22.75 -0.70 -28.37
C ASP A 447 21.74 -0.59 -29.52
N PHE A 448 22.16 0.00 -30.64
CA PHE A 448 21.35 0.06 -31.86
C PHE A 448 21.14 -1.35 -32.45
N LEU A 449 22.20 -2.15 -32.55
CA LEU A 449 22.12 -3.54 -33.02
C LEU A 449 21.22 -4.41 -32.12
N LYS A 450 21.12 -4.10 -30.82
CA LYS A 450 20.22 -4.80 -29.87
C LYS A 450 18.75 -4.39 -29.95
N GLY A 451 18.40 -3.38 -30.76
CA GLY A 451 17.00 -2.98 -30.96
C GLY A 451 16.65 -1.56 -30.53
N SER A 452 17.62 -0.73 -30.11
CA SER A 452 17.33 0.69 -29.83
C SER A 452 17.06 1.45 -31.13
N ARG A 453 16.01 2.28 -31.16
CA ARG A 453 15.55 3.04 -32.34
C ARG A 453 15.28 4.51 -32.00
N CYS A 454 14.92 5.32 -33.00
CA CYS A 454 14.63 6.75 -32.86
C CYS A 454 13.58 7.03 -31.77
N ILE A 455 13.97 7.84 -30.77
CA ILE A 455 13.11 8.21 -29.63
C ILE A 455 11.92 9.11 -30.03
N LYS A 456 12.07 9.90 -31.11
CA LYS A 456 11.01 10.75 -31.65
C LYS A 456 9.88 9.91 -32.24
N CYS A 457 10.22 8.87 -33.00
CA CYS A 457 9.23 7.99 -33.63
C CYS A 457 8.64 6.94 -32.68
N SER A 458 9.36 6.55 -31.63
CA SER A 458 8.84 5.61 -30.61
C SER A 458 7.88 6.24 -29.59
N GLY A 459 7.53 7.53 -29.74
CA GLY A 459 6.56 8.22 -28.87
C GLY A 459 7.03 8.46 -27.43
N LYS A 460 8.33 8.27 -27.14
CA LYS A 460 8.93 8.43 -25.81
C LYS A 460 9.62 9.79 -25.62
N ALA A 461 9.44 10.71 -26.57
CA ALA A 461 9.97 12.07 -26.47
C ALA A 461 9.31 12.82 -25.30
N LYS A 462 10.12 13.49 -24.47
CA LYS A 462 9.62 14.40 -23.44
C LYS A 462 9.10 15.67 -24.12
N LYS A 463 7.89 16.11 -23.77
CA LYS A 463 7.31 17.37 -24.26
C LYS A 463 8.15 18.57 -23.82
N THR A 464 8.26 19.59 -24.67
CA THR A 464 8.85 20.88 -24.29
C THR A 464 7.84 21.74 -23.52
N GLN A 465 8.32 22.86 -22.96
CA GLN A 465 7.47 23.86 -22.31
C GLN A 465 6.41 24.39 -23.29
N GLU A 466 6.83 24.75 -24.51
CA GLU A 466 5.99 25.34 -25.55
C GLU A 466 4.91 24.36 -26.02
N GLU A 467 5.29 23.09 -26.23
CA GLU A 467 4.36 22.04 -26.62
C GLU A 467 3.28 21.82 -25.55
N PHE A 468 3.65 21.84 -24.27
CA PHE A 468 2.71 21.70 -23.17
C PHE A 468 1.76 22.90 -23.05
N LEU A 469 2.27 24.13 -23.20
CA LEU A 469 1.45 25.34 -23.21
C LEU A 469 0.44 25.33 -24.37
N ALA A 470 0.87 24.95 -25.57
CA ALA A 470 0.00 24.84 -26.73
C ALA A 470 -1.10 23.79 -26.53
N GLU A 471 -0.78 22.66 -25.90
CA GLU A 471 -1.75 21.61 -25.59
C GLU A 471 -2.78 22.05 -24.55
N VAL A 472 -2.36 22.75 -23.49
CA VAL A 472 -3.28 23.34 -22.51
C VAL A 472 -4.19 24.35 -23.19
N TYR A 473 -3.64 25.25 -24.01
CA TYR A 473 -4.43 26.23 -24.75
C TYR A 473 -5.42 25.57 -25.72
N LYS A 474 -5.02 24.51 -26.42
CA LYS A 474 -5.92 23.75 -27.29
C LYS A 474 -7.06 23.07 -26.52
N LEU A 475 -6.81 22.65 -25.29
CA LEU A 475 -7.78 21.94 -24.46
C LEU A 475 -8.81 22.87 -23.77
N VAL A 476 -8.36 24.01 -23.26
CA VAL A 476 -9.18 24.89 -22.41
C VAL A 476 -9.14 26.38 -22.81
N GLY A 477 -8.43 26.72 -23.88
CA GLY A 477 -8.24 28.10 -24.33
C GLY A 477 -7.63 28.98 -23.24
N ASN A 478 -8.21 30.17 -23.05
CA ASN A 478 -7.80 31.14 -22.05
C ASN A 478 -8.40 30.90 -20.66
N GLU A 479 -9.12 29.79 -20.45
CA GLU A 479 -9.74 29.50 -19.16
C GLU A 479 -8.70 29.25 -18.06
N TYR A 480 -7.53 28.71 -18.41
CA TYR A 480 -6.43 28.46 -17.49
C TYR A 480 -5.12 29.08 -17.98
N GLU A 481 -4.32 29.55 -17.04
CA GLU A 481 -2.99 30.12 -17.25
C GLU A 481 -1.95 29.29 -16.47
N VAL A 482 -0.89 28.84 -17.15
CA VAL A 482 0.21 28.09 -16.51
C VAL A 482 1.20 29.09 -15.94
N ILE A 483 1.48 29.01 -14.63
CA ILE A 483 2.29 29.99 -13.90
C ILE A 483 3.73 29.54 -13.71
N SER A 484 3.95 28.24 -13.49
CA SER A 484 5.29 27.68 -13.27
C SER A 484 5.83 26.92 -14.50
N GLU A 485 7.15 26.80 -14.58
CA GLU A 485 7.85 26.01 -15.61
C GLU A 485 7.50 24.51 -15.55
N TYR A 486 7.29 23.90 -16.71
CA TYR A 486 7.01 22.49 -16.91
C TYR A 486 8.33 21.70 -17.00
N LYS A 487 8.49 20.73 -16.09
CA LYS A 487 9.66 19.84 -16.06
C LYS A 487 9.39 18.48 -16.72
N ASN A 488 8.24 17.89 -16.41
CA ASN A 488 7.75 16.63 -16.97
C ASN A 488 6.29 16.39 -16.55
N ALA A 489 5.65 15.38 -17.15
CA ALA A 489 4.22 15.10 -16.99
C ALA A 489 3.78 14.71 -15.56
N LEU A 490 4.72 14.36 -14.68
CA LEU A 490 4.48 13.86 -13.33
C LEU A 490 4.81 14.88 -12.23
N THR A 491 5.61 15.89 -12.54
CA THR A 491 6.01 16.93 -11.57
C THR A 491 4.92 17.99 -11.52
N LYS A 492 4.47 18.35 -10.30
CA LYS A 492 3.41 19.34 -10.12
C LYS A 492 3.81 20.70 -10.72
N ILE A 493 2.83 21.36 -11.31
CA ILE A 493 2.91 22.71 -11.84
C ILE A 493 1.84 23.60 -11.20
N ASP A 494 2.13 24.89 -11.06
CA ASP A 494 1.17 25.88 -10.58
C ASP A 494 0.37 26.43 -11.77
N MET A 495 -0.95 26.37 -11.64
CA MET A 495 -1.91 26.87 -12.63
C MET A 495 -2.88 27.85 -11.98
N LYS A 496 -3.35 28.80 -12.77
CA LYS A 496 -4.37 29.77 -12.41
C LYS A 496 -5.61 29.53 -13.25
N HIS A 497 -6.77 29.41 -12.61
CA HIS A 497 -8.06 29.43 -13.31
C HIS A 497 -8.51 30.88 -13.49
N ASN A 498 -8.47 31.39 -14.72
CA ASN A 498 -8.68 32.81 -15.00
C ASN A 498 -10.11 33.27 -14.64
N THR A 499 -11.11 32.40 -14.78
CA THR A 499 -12.50 32.73 -14.47
C THR A 499 -12.73 33.00 -12.98
N CYS A 500 -12.13 32.22 -12.07
CA CYS A 500 -12.34 32.39 -10.62
C CYS A 500 -11.13 32.93 -9.86
N GLY A 501 -10.02 33.17 -10.56
CA GLY A 501 -8.74 33.63 -10.04
C GLY A 501 -7.99 32.63 -9.15
N TYR A 502 -8.40 31.36 -9.10
CA TYR A 502 -7.82 30.39 -8.17
C TYR A 502 -6.47 29.86 -8.67
N LEU A 503 -5.45 30.00 -7.83
CA LEU A 503 -4.10 29.47 -8.02
C LEU A 503 -3.97 28.12 -7.29
N PHE A 504 -3.52 27.08 -7.99
CA PHE A 504 -3.38 25.75 -7.42
C PHE A 504 -2.30 24.93 -8.11
N SER A 505 -1.68 24.00 -7.37
CA SER A 505 -0.68 23.08 -7.89
C SER A 505 -1.32 21.76 -8.34
N ILE A 506 -1.06 21.33 -9.57
CA ILE A 506 -1.63 20.11 -10.16
C ILE A 506 -0.58 19.34 -10.96
N VAL A 507 -0.74 18.02 -11.06
CA VAL A 507 0.09 17.19 -11.94
C VAL A 507 -0.37 17.39 -13.39
N PRO A 508 0.52 17.75 -14.34
CA PRO A 508 0.17 18.03 -15.73
C PRO A 508 -0.68 16.93 -16.38
N ASN A 509 -0.29 15.66 -16.20
CA ASN A 509 -1.05 14.53 -16.76
C ASN A 509 -2.46 14.42 -16.17
N SER A 510 -2.64 14.70 -14.88
CA SER A 510 -3.97 14.71 -14.24
C SER A 510 -4.84 15.87 -14.75
N PHE A 511 -4.23 17.03 -15.03
CA PHE A 511 -4.92 18.15 -15.65
C PHE A 511 -5.37 17.77 -17.07
N LEU A 512 -4.49 17.24 -17.92
CA LEU A 512 -4.87 16.81 -19.28
C LEU A 512 -5.99 15.75 -19.26
N ASN A 513 -5.96 14.83 -18.29
CA ASN A 513 -6.97 13.77 -18.12
C ASN A 513 -8.30 14.21 -17.47
N GLY A 514 -8.54 15.51 -17.29
CA GLY A 514 -9.87 16.02 -16.92
C GLY A 514 -10.00 16.59 -15.50
N THR A 515 -8.94 16.60 -14.71
CA THR A 515 -8.96 17.30 -13.41
C THR A 515 -8.91 18.82 -13.63
N ARG A 516 -9.80 19.58 -12.98
CA ARG A 516 -10.00 21.03 -13.20
C ARG A 516 -10.08 21.80 -11.88
N CYS A 517 -10.32 23.11 -11.95
CA CYS A 517 -10.42 23.98 -10.78
C CYS A 517 -11.48 23.51 -9.77
N ILE A 518 -11.01 23.13 -8.59
CA ILE A 518 -11.84 22.68 -7.46
C ILE A 518 -12.73 23.79 -6.89
N LYS A 519 -12.35 25.06 -7.00
CA LYS A 519 -13.18 26.19 -6.52
C LYS A 519 -14.45 26.34 -7.35
N CYS A 520 -14.35 26.18 -8.66
CA CYS A 520 -15.52 26.24 -9.54
C CYS A 520 -16.43 25.01 -9.41
N LEU A 521 -15.94 23.90 -8.87
CA LEU A 521 -16.80 22.79 -8.47
C LEU A 521 -17.84 23.22 -7.43
N ALA A 522 -17.49 24.15 -6.51
CA ALA A 522 -18.42 24.58 -5.48
C ALA A 522 -19.66 25.29 -6.05
N SER A 523 -19.45 26.21 -7.00
CA SER A 523 -20.55 26.89 -7.73
C SER A 523 -21.38 25.94 -8.62
N LYS A 524 -20.86 24.76 -8.95
CA LYS A 524 -21.61 23.73 -9.66
C LYS A 524 -22.49 22.93 -8.68
N GLY A 525 -22.08 22.79 -7.42
CA GLY A 525 -22.84 22.12 -6.36
C GLY A 525 -24.16 22.81 -6.06
N GLU A 526 -24.13 24.11 -5.79
CA GLU A 526 -25.35 24.91 -5.59
C GLU A 526 -26.26 24.87 -6.82
N LYS A 527 -25.70 24.95 -8.03
CA LYS A 527 -26.48 24.81 -9.28
C LYS A 527 -27.11 23.42 -9.43
N ALA A 528 -26.42 22.36 -9.01
CA ALA A 528 -26.95 21.01 -9.05
C ALA A 528 -28.10 20.82 -8.06
N ILE A 529 -27.96 21.32 -6.82
CA ILE A 529 -29.05 21.33 -5.83
C ILE A 529 -30.25 22.12 -6.37
N ASN A 530 -30.00 23.30 -6.93
CA ASN A 530 -31.05 24.14 -7.49
C ASN A 530 -31.82 23.42 -8.61
N LYS A 531 -31.09 22.86 -9.57
CA LYS A 531 -31.65 22.11 -10.69
C LYS A 531 -32.48 20.93 -10.19
N TRP A 532 -31.98 20.19 -9.21
CA TRP A 532 -32.68 19.04 -8.65
C TRP A 532 -33.99 19.46 -7.95
N LEU A 533 -33.97 20.56 -7.18
CA LEU A 533 -35.18 21.09 -6.51
C LEU A 533 -36.23 21.55 -7.54
N ASP A 534 -35.79 22.21 -8.62
CA ASP A 534 -36.65 22.64 -9.73
C ASP A 534 -37.28 21.43 -10.45
N GLU A 535 -36.49 20.41 -10.79
CA GLU A 535 -36.95 19.18 -11.46
C GLU A 535 -37.97 18.40 -10.63
N ASN A 536 -37.82 18.41 -9.29
CA ASN A 536 -38.74 17.75 -8.36
C ASN A 536 -39.90 18.65 -7.89
N ARG A 537 -40.04 19.87 -8.44
CA ARG A 537 -41.12 20.83 -8.14
C ARG A 537 -41.23 21.19 -6.65
N ILE A 538 -40.11 21.22 -5.93
CA ILE A 538 -40.08 21.59 -4.51
C ILE A 538 -39.96 23.10 -4.39
N LYS A 539 -40.78 23.74 -3.55
CA LYS A 539 -40.69 25.18 -3.29
C LYS A 539 -39.52 25.49 -2.35
N TYR A 540 -38.65 26.41 -2.75
CA TYR A 540 -37.52 26.86 -1.94
C TYR A 540 -37.23 28.35 -2.12
N ILE A 541 -36.53 28.94 -1.13
CA ILE A 541 -35.99 30.30 -1.16
C ILE A 541 -34.47 30.22 -1.07
N LYS A 542 -33.77 30.99 -1.91
CA LYS A 542 -32.31 31.09 -1.88
C LYS A 542 -31.84 32.15 -0.90
N GLU A 543 -30.64 31.96 -0.34
CA GLU A 543 -29.98 32.94 0.55
C GLU A 543 -30.89 33.42 1.70
N TYR A 544 -31.67 32.50 2.27
CA TYR A 544 -32.67 32.81 3.29
C TYR A 544 -32.00 33.30 4.58
N ARG A 545 -32.52 34.37 5.18
CA ARG A 545 -31.91 35.02 6.35
C ARG A 545 -32.92 35.08 7.49
N PHE A 546 -32.42 34.89 8.70
CA PHE A 546 -33.15 35.23 9.93
C PHE A 546 -32.54 36.51 10.52
N ASP A 547 -33.37 37.38 11.08
CA ASP A 547 -32.96 38.67 11.61
C ASP A 547 -32.10 38.56 12.88
N ASP A 548 -32.31 37.49 13.64
CA ASP A 548 -31.66 37.12 14.89
C ASP A 548 -30.44 36.20 14.69
N CYS A 549 -30.35 35.48 13.57
CA CYS A 549 -29.15 34.70 13.21
C CYS A 549 -28.05 35.61 12.62
N LYS A 550 -27.21 36.18 13.50
CA LYS A 550 -26.15 37.13 13.10
C LYS A 550 -24.80 36.87 13.76
N TYR A 551 -23.73 37.13 13.01
CA TYR A 551 -22.36 37.23 13.56
C TYR A 551 -21.91 38.70 13.70
N LYS A 552 -21.92 39.42 12.57
CA LYS A 552 -21.79 40.89 12.50
C LYS A 552 -22.92 41.49 11.67
N LYS A 553 -23.34 40.75 10.64
CA LYS A 553 -24.56 40.91 9.87
C LYS A 553 -25.34 39.58 9.93
N THR A 554 -26.59 39.60 9.50
CA THR A 554 -27.41 38.37 9.35
C THR A 554 -26.71 37.40 8.42
N LEU A 555 -26.74 36.11 8.76
CA LEU A 555 -26.08 35.05 8.00
C LEU A 555 -27.10 34.43 7.03
N PRO A 556 -26.82 34.41 5.71
CA PRO A 556 -27.69 33.76 4.74
C PRO A 556 -27.52 32.25 4.78
N PHE A 557 -28.60 31.52 4.54
CA PHE A 557 -28.61 30.08 4.29
C PHE A 557 -28.77 29.80 2.79
N ASP A 558 -28.03 28.85 2.21
CA ASP A 558 -28.01 28.67 0.74
C ASP A 558 -29.40 28.37 0.16
N PHE A 559 -30.14 27.43 0.78
CA PHE A 559 -31.53 27.14 0.42
C PHE A 559 -32.41 26.91 1.65
N ALA A 560 -33.65 27.39 1.60
CA ALA A 560 -34.70 27.13 2.58
C ALA A 560 -35.90 26.48 1.90
N ILE A 561 -36.30 25.29 2.34
CA ILE A 561 -37.40 24.50 1.78
C ILE A 561 -38.63 24.66 2.65
N PHE A 562 -39.77 24.93 2.00
CA PHE A 562 -41.05 25.14 2.66
C PHE A 562 -42.07 24.09 2.22
N LEU A 563 -42.86 23.61 3.18
CA LEU A 563 -44.03 22.77 2.94
C LEU A 563 -45.24 23.47 3.57
N GLU A 564 -46.27 23.79 2.78
CA GLU A 564 -47.50 24.45 3.26
C GLU A 564 -47.22 25.70 4.12
N ASN A 565 -46.29 26.55 3.66
CA ASN A 565 -45.82 27.77 4.35
C ASN A 565 -45.07 27.56 5.69
N HIS A 566 -44.77 26.32 6.08
CA HIS A 566 -43.87 26.03 7.20
C HIS A 566 -42.46 25.68 6.71
N LEU A 567 -41.44 26.26 7.36
CA LEU A 567 -40.04 25.97 7.08
C LEU A 567 -39.73 24.52 7.48
N LEU A 568 -39.36 23.69 6.51
CA LEU A 568 -39.11 22.26 6.72
C LEU A 568 -37.62 21.97 6.91
N LEU A 569 -36.78 22.55 6.05
CA LEU A 569 -35.36 22.21 5.96
C LEU A 569 -34.54 23.38 5.42
N LEU A 570 -33.39 23.64 6.03
CA LEU A 570 -32.35 24.49 5.47
C LEU A 570 -31.25 23.62 4.85
N ILE A 571 -30.71 24.01 3.71
CA ILE A 571 -29.61 23.32 3.03
C ILE A 571 -28.43 24.28 2.90
N GLU A 572 -27.24 23.79 3.23
CA GLU A 572 -25.95 24.45 3.04
C GLU A 572 -25.03 23.58 2.20
N TYR A 573 -24.43 24.14 1.15
CA TYR A 573 -23.43 23.45 0.35
C TYR A 573 -22.02 23.92 0.75
N GLN A 574 -21.32 23.06 1.49
CA GLN A 574 -20.03 23.39 2.08
C GLN A 574 -18.89 23.19 1.08
N GLY A 575 -18.43 24.29 0.46
CA GLY A 575 -17.25 24.31 -0.41
C GLY A 575 -15.94 23.98 0.32
N ILE A 576 -14.84 23.75 -0.43
CA ILE A 576 -13.52 23.44 0.16
C ILE A 576 -13.02 24.49 1.17
N GLN A 577 -13.48 25.74 1.04
CA GLN A 577 -13.12 26.87 1.92
C GLN A 577 -13.61 26.70 3.38
N HIS A 578 -14.52 25.75 3.63
CA HIS A 578 -14.97 25.37 4.98
C HIS A 578 -14.00 24.39 5.66
N TYR A 579 -13.14 23.74 4.87
CA TYR A 579 -12.28 22.64 5.31
C TYR A 579 -10.79 22.96 5.18
N GLU A 580 -10.38 23.74 4.18
CA GLU A 580 -8.98 24.03 3.88
C GLU A 580 -8.68 25.53 3.72
N VAL A 581 -7.41 25.87 3.94
CA VAL A 581 -6.90 27.24 3.87
C VAL A 581 -6.94 27.75 2.43
N TYR A 582 -7.68 28.83 2.19
CA TYR A 582 -7.89 29.45 0.88
C TYR A 582 -6.97 30.66 0.65
N PHE A 583 -6.30 30.70 -0.52
CA PHE A 583 -5.47 31.83 -0.95
C PHE A 583 -6.07 32.54 -2.17
N LYS A 584 -6.30 33.86 -2.05
CA LYS A 584 -6.73 34.72 -3.17
C LYS A 584 -5.53 35.35 -3.92
N TYR A 585 -4.41 35.58 -3.22
CA TYR A 585 -3.14 36.04 -3.78
C TYR A 585 -1.98 35.38 -3.01
N LYS A 586 -0.79 35.36 -3.63
CA LYS A 586 0.43 34.62 -3.26
C LYS A 586 0.70 34.53 -1.74
N TYR A 587 0.89 33.30 -1.24
CA TYR A 587 1.43 32.87 0.07
C TYR A 587 1.29 33.83 1.27
N ASP A 588 0.06 34.19 1.65
CA ASP A 588 -0.22 34.76 2.97
C ASP A 588 -0.93 33.72 3.85
N LYS A 589 -0.13 32.78 4.39
CA LYS A 589 -0.59 31.63 5.19
C LYS A 589 -1.44 32.08 6.38
N GLU A 590 -1.05 33.18 7.01
CA GLU A 590 -1.69 33.72 8.21
C GLU A 590 -3.08 34.28 7.91
N LYS A 591 -3.23 34.99 6.79
CA LYS A 591 -4.53 35.50 6.33
C LYS A 591 -5.48 34.39 5.89
N GLY A 592 -4.96 33.35 5.24
CA GLY A 592 -5.75 32.17 4.87
C GLY A 592 -6.30 31.42 6.08
N GLU A 593 -5.47 31.17 7.10
CA GLU A 593 -5.88 30.49 8.33
C GLU A 593 -6.91 31.30 9.13
N LYS A 594 -6.74 32.63 9.16
CA LYS A 594 -7.72 33.55 9.78
C LYS A 594 -9.07 33.52 9.06
N ASN A 595 -9.07 33.42 7.73
CA ASN A 595 -10.30 33.30 6.95
C ASN A 595 -11.02 31.97 7.20
N LEU A 596 -10.30 30.84 7.22
CA LEU A 596 -10.87 29.53 7.53
C LEU A 596 -11.53 29.51 8.92
N LYS A 597 -10.83 30.02 9.94
CA LYS A 597 -11.39 30.16 11.30
C LYS A 597 -12.65 31.04 11.32
N GLY A 598 -12.67 32.10 10.51
CA GLY A 598 -13.84 32.99 10.38
C GLY A 598 -15.03 32.36 9.64
N VAL A 599 -14.78 31.47 8.67
CA VAL A 599 -15.81 30.66 8.00
C VAL A 599 -16.39 29.64 8.98
N GLN A 600 -15.53 28.83 9.61
CA GLN A 600 -15.95 27.81 10.59
C GLN A 600 -16.74 28.39 11.76
N LYS A 601 -16.37 29.59 12.24
CA LYS A 601 -17.12 30.29 13.29
C LYS A 601 -18.51 30.71 12.84
N ARG A 602 -18.70 31.10 11.58
CA ARG A 602 -20.03 31.44 11.04
C ARG A 602 -20.88 30.19 10.84
N ASP A 603 -20.30 29.09 10.38
CA ASP A 603 -21.00 27.81 10.26
C ASP A 603 -21.46 27.30 11.62
N GLN A 604 -20.63 27.44 12.65
CA GLN A 604 -21.01 27.06 14.01
C GLN A 604 -22.19 27.90 14.52
N ILE A 605 -22.20 29.21 14.28
CA ILE A 605 -23.34 30.07 14.64
C ILE A 605 -24.62 29.60 13.93
N LYS A 606 -24.54 29.24 12.65
CA LYS A 606 -25.69 28.69 11.90
C LYS A 606 -26.18 27.38 12.53
N ARG A 607 -25.27 26.46 12.86
CA ARG A 607 -25.61 25.18 13.52
C ARG A 607 -26.27 25.40 14.87
N ASP A 608 -25.65 26.21 15.72
CA ASP A 608 -26.15 26.52 17.06
C ASP A 608 -27.54 27.18 16.98
N TYR A 609 -27.74 28.09 16.02
CA TYR A 609 -29.03 28.73 15.78
C TYR A 609 -30.11 27.74 15.34
N CYS A 610 -29.80 26.88 14.36
CA CYS A 610 -30.72 25.84 13.91
C CYS A 610 -31.06 24.87 15.06
N GLN A 611 -30.08 24.51 15.88
CA GLN A 611 -30.28 23.61 17.01
C GLN A 611 -31.14 24.25 18.11
N ALA A 612 -30.91 25.53 18.43
CA ALA A 612 -31.67 26.27 19.43
C ALA A 612 -33.14 26.51 19.00
N ASN A 613 -33.39 26.70 17.70
CA ASN A 613 -34.73 26.93 17.15
C ASN A 613 -35.41 25.66 16.63
N ASN A 614 -34.81 24.49 16.86
CA ASN A 614 -35.30 23.20 16.37
C ASN A 614 -35.55 23.16 14.84
N ILE A 615 -34.71 23.86 14.08
CA ILE A 615 -34.74 23.91 12.62
C ILE A 615 -33.79 22.84 12.07
N ARG A 616 -34.28 22.01 11.14
CA ARG A 616 -33.45 20.99 10.50
C ARG A 616 -32.48 21.63 9.50
N LEU A 617 -31.20 21.29 9.60
CA LEU A 617 -30.13 21.77 8.71
C LEU A 617 -29.46 20.58 8.01
N LEU A 618 -29.38 20.62 6.68
CA LEU A 618 -28.67 19.65 5.84
C LEU A 618 -27.41 20.30 5.26
N GLU A 619 -26.25 19.84 5.70
CA GLU A 619 -24.96 20.29 5.17
C GLU A 619 -24.41 19.27 4.16
N ILE A 620 -24.16 19.71 2.93
CA ILE A 620 -23.64 18.87 1.84
C ILE A 620 -22.20 19.28 1.54
N PRO A 621 -21.19 18.45 1.84
CA PRO A 621 -19.79 18.79 1.59
C PRO A 621 -19.40 18.67 0.11
N TYR A 622 -18.38 19.44 -0.30
CA TYR A 622 -17.99 19.52 -1.72
C TYR A 622 -17.55 18.20 -2.35
N TRP A 623 -17.02 17.25 -1.58
CA TRP A 623 -16.61 15.93 -2.08
C TRP A 623 -17.78 15.00 -2.42
N ASP A 624 -18.98 15.27 -1.91
CA ASP A 624 -20.21 14.51 -2.19
C ASP A 624 -20.98 15.03 -3.41
N PHE A 625 -20.34 15.85 -4.26
CA PHE A 625 -20.97 16.43 -5.46
C PHE A 625 -21.71 15.41 -6.35
N LYS A 626 -21.16 14.20 -6.53
CA LYS A 626 -21.77 13.15 -7.37
C LYS A 626 -22.99 12.47 -6.71
N ASN A 627 -23.16 12.63 -5.41
CA ASN A 627 -24.20 11.98 -4.62
C ASN A 627 -25.32 12.96 -4.20
N ILE A 628 -25.27 14.22 -4.66
CA ILE A 628 -26.26 15.26 -4.31
C ILE A 628 -27.69 14.74 -4.51
N ASP A 629 -27.98 14.15 -5.68
CA ASP A 629 -29.32 13.64 -5.99
C ASP A 629 -29.76 12.55 -4.99
N GLN A 630 -28.87 11.65 -4.59
CA GLN A 630 -29.18 10.57 -3.65
C GLN A 630 -29.42 11.11 -2.23
N ILE A 631 -28.64 12.11 -1.81
CA ILE A 631 -28.78 12.76 -0.52
C ILE A 631 -30.12 13.49 -0.47
N LEU A 632 -30.44 14.30 -1.48
CA LEU A 632 -31.70 15.04 -1.56
C LEU A 632 -32.90 14.10 -1.66
N ASN A 633 -32.83 13.03 -2.47
CA ASN A 633 -33.86 11.99 -2.54
C ASN A 633 -34.14 11.40 -1.15
N LYS A 634 -33.08 11.02 -0.41
CA LYS A 634 -33.24 10.42 0.91
C LYS A 634 -33.89 11.39 1.91
N GLU A 635 -33.44 12.64 1.93
CA GLU A 635 -33.89 13.60 2.94
C GLU A 635 -35.28 14.17 2.65
N LEU A 636 -35.61 14.40 1.37
CA LEU A 636 -36.84 15.09 0.97
C LEU A 636 -37.96 14.15 0.49
N LEU A 637 -37.66 13.02 -0.16
CA LEU A 637 -38.71 12.08 -0.63
C LEU A 637 -39.16 11.07 0.43
N SER A 638 -38.30 10.72 1.39
CA SER A 638 -38.72 9.86 2.52
C SER A 638 -39.67 10.58 3.50
N THR A 639 -39.56 11.90 3.58
CA THR A 639 -40.35 12.75 4.47
C THR A 639 -41.73 13.09 3.88
N THR A 640 -41.88 13.14 2.55
CA THR A 640 -43.19 13.32 1.88
C THR A 640 -44.01 12.03 1.83
N LEU A 641 -43.37 10.87 1.72
CA LEU A 641 -44.07 9.57 1.77
C LEU A 641 -44.66 9.24 3.16
N THR A 642 -44.17 9.84 4.23
CA THR A 642 -44.66 9.61 5.60
C THR A 642 -45.81 10.52 6.01
N LYS A 643 -46.05 11.64 5.30
CA LYS A 643 -47.22 12.51 5.51
C LYS A 643 -48.41 12.22 4.59
N GLY A 644 -48.27 11.31 3.62
CA GLY A 644 -49.34 10.93 2.67
C GLY A 644 -50.19 9.71 3.05
N LEU A 645 -50.04 9.17 4.28
CA LEU A 645 -50.75 7.95 4.72
C LEU A 645 -51.61 8.18 5.99
N GLY A 646 -52.05 9.41 6.22
CA GLY A 646 -52.82 9.79 7.40
C GLY A 646 -54.04 10.66 7.11
N GLU A 647 -54.74 10.41 6.00
CA GLU A 647 -56.07 11.00 5.74
C GLU A 647 -56.77 10.27 4.58
N PHE A 648 -57.10 8.99 4.78
CA PHE A 648 -58.16 8.25 4.08
C PHE A 648 -58.39 6.95 4.85
N PHE A 649 -59.08 7.04 5.99
CA PHE A 649 -59.99 6.04 6.56
C PHE A 649 -60.79 6.68 7.69
#